data_AF-A0A415M789-F1
#
_entry.id   AF-A0A415M789-F1
#
_cell.length_a   1.000
_cell.length_b   1.000
_cell.length_c   1.000
_cell.angle_alpha   90.00
_cell.angle_beta   90.00
_cell.angle_gamma   90.00
#
_symmetry.space_group_name_H-M   'P 1'
#
loop_
_entity.id
_entity.type
_entity.pdbx_description
1 polymer ?
#
loop_
_entity_poly.entity_id
_entity_poly.type
_entity_poly.pdbx_seq_one_letter_code
_entity_poly.pdbx_strand_id
1 'polypeptide(L)'
;MKHLSIKHILVTLLAMVGMIPPVVANNLPSITSLEREPVVYSPQVASMIRYDHTRVNQNTGCINQRISLVNFLDKDFDFPISISYTSQGFRPQVADNYVGRDWMLDVGGIIYRKVNGMPDDLKGYKTLPGVHNTYTGFLAMLGTNYFNMDTMKKDVYQNPYKYAYRPESTMATLPVIPPTENKGNIESCPDVFYFSFGKHSGKFMINYDGSISVIGYNGGKYQVDLSGMKLLDSTSSQNTYIRILTDDGYVYTFGGDGYASLEYTALAWKGGSISNPDSEIMHNEITAFHLTQIKAPNGRILNIHYRDIGPIYHQFPTRLIDLNQSADYAKKTDLLTQYLLSGKRTAVKYNVIENKLNFKTNPPMYGETDGTLKNSYSLTKVALIDRIEVDGCTIHFYYSARSKHTIPVGDMKEGFFLNSGAKLDSVEMKYNQIKEIARFKYDFNWGNRMFLSTVSTTCEGTHSFKYYLPNVPEIPTPLTGNIDHWNFWRGRDKNAGLIPGMTQEGDNQLDFEFTTNDRDATGKDFDATQLEQITYPTGGSVQFIYEPHRYSYISKQTEGSSYYPSLEFPSLGRYGWAGGARIHLIRYFDANGKEQREIEYTYGKDLNEGEVMYIPFYKYLRIEPNFDKPGQYVVKAVSYNSDGFSDVPYPFTHIRYPEVTEHYLDPSKGGDRAGTLI
;
A
#
# COMPACT_ATOMS: atom_id res chain seq x y z
N MET A 1 49.71 -53.37 52.20
CA MET A 1 50.63 -52.19 52.15
C MET A 1 50.06 -51.17 51.16
N LYS A 2 50.62 -49.95 51.14
CA LYS A 2 50.35 -48.77 50.26
C LYS A 2 49.91 -49.08 48.79
N HIS A 3 49.15 -48.25 48.04
CA HIS A 3 48.45 -46.95 48.27
C HIS A 3 47.51 -46.59 47.07
N LEU A 4 46.39 -45.87 47.30
CA LEU A 4 45.65 -44.93 46.37
C LEU A 4 45.07 -45.52 45.03
N SER A 5 44.05 -45.00 44.29
CA SER A 5 42.94 -44.01 44.43
C SER A 5 41.97 -44.18 43.20
N ILE A 6 40.75 -43.60 43.02
CA ILE A 6 39.92 -42.65 43.81
C ILE A 6 38.36 -42.85 43.75
N LYS A 7 37.60 -42.28 42.79
CA LYS A 7 36.10 -42.16 42.76
C LYS A 7 35.48 -42.07 41.34
N HIS A 8 34.20 -42.46 41.18
CA HIS A 8 33.13 -41.70 40.46
C HIS A 8 31.69 -42.25 40.73
N ILE A 9 30.72 -41.32 40.97
CA ILE A 9 29.36 -41.13 40.38
C ILE A 9 28.24 -42.20 40.45
N LEU A 10 27.06 -41.84 41.03
CA LEU A 10 25.79 -41.43 40.36
C LEU A 10 24.72 -40.98 41.42
N VAL A 11 23.56 -40.44 40.99
CA VAL A 11 22.51 -39.81 41.84
C VAL A 11 21.11 -40.40 41.54
N THR A 12 20.16 -40.32 42.49
CA THR A 12 18.82 -40.94 42.43
C THR A 12 17.67 -39.91 42.56
N LEU A 13 16.49 -40.25 42.04
CA LEU A 13 15.25 -39.46 42.05
C LEU A 13 14.29 -39.93 43.15
N LEU A 14 13.53 -39.02 43.78
CA LEU A 14 12.25 -39.32 44.43
C LEU A 14 11.36 -38.06 44.56
N ALA A 15 10.05 -38.24 44.76
CA ALA A 15 9.07 -37.16 44.91
C ALA A 15 8.28 -37.26 46.23
N MET A 16 7.80 -36.12 46.72
CA MET A 16 6.77 -36.02 47.77
C MET A 16 5.85 -34.83 47.51
N VAL A 17 4.60 -34.94 47.97
CA VAL A 17 3.58 -33.89 47.93
C VAL A 17 3.53 -33.18 49.28
N GLY A 18 3.45 -31.86 49.28
CA GLY A 18 3.26 -31.04 50.48
C GLY A 18 2.47 -29.77 50.16
N MET A 19 1.50 -29.43 51.02
CA MET A 19 0.71 -28.21 50.90
C MET A 19 1.52 -26.99 51.34
N ILE A 20 1.37 -25.87 50.63
CA ILE A 20 1.95 -24.56 50.99
C ILE A 20 0.78 -23.56 51.09
N PRO A 21 0.68 -22.75 52.16
CA PRO A 21 -0.37 -21.73 52.29
C PRO A 21 -0.18 -20.57 51.30
N PRO A 22 -1.24 -19.80 50.98
CA PRO A 22 -1.13 -18.65 50.08
C PRO A 22 -0.22 -17.57 50.68
N VAL A 23 0.88 -17.27 49.99
CA VAL A 23 1.74 -16.14 50.31
C VAL A 23 1.02 -14.85 49.92
N VAL A 24 0.72 -13.99 50.90
CA VAL A 24 0.19 -12.65 50.65
C VAL A 24 1.28 -11.80 50.02
N ALA A 25 1.07 -11.39 48.76
CA ALA A 25 2.02 -10.59 47.99
C ALA A 25 2.01 -9.12 48.45
N ASN A 26 2.73 -8.82 49.54
CA ASN A 26 2.90 -7.45 50.02
C ASN A 26 4.02 -6.72 49.27
N ASN A 27 3.70 -5.51 48.80
CA ASN A 27 4.62 -4.41 48.47
C ASN A 27 5.71 -4.73 47.42
N LEU A 28 5.30 -4.80 46.15
CA LEU A 28 6.16 -4.26 45.09
C LEU A 28 6.42 -2.77 45.39
N PRO A 29 7.67 -2.26 45.23
CA PRO A 29 7.94 -0.85 45.40
C PRO A 29 7.24 -0.04 44.31
N SER A 30 6.58 1.05 44.68
CA SER A 30 5.95 1.97 43.74
C SER A 30 7.00 2.50 42.75
N ILE A 31 6.89 2.13 41.48
CA ILE A 31 7.72 2.72 40.42
C ILE A 31 7.17 4.12 40.17
N THR A 32 7.74 5.12 40.85
CA THR A 32 7.57 6.52 40.47
C THR A 32 8.16 6.71 39.09
N SER A 33 7.30 6.82 38.08
CA SER A 33 7.68 7.34 36.78
C SER A 33 8.33 8.70 36.98
N LEU A 34 9.60 8.84 36.56
CA LEU A 34 10.30 10.11 36.66
C LEU A 34 9.64 11.09 35.68
N GLU A 35 8.79 11.98 36.20
CA GLU A 35 8.18 13.04 35.39
C GLU A 35 9.28 13.97 34.89
N ARG A 36 9.66 13.76 33.62
CA ARG A 36 10.69 14.56 32.97
C ARG A 36 10.01 15.81 32.42
N GLU A 37 10.21 16.93 33.11
CA GLU A 37 9.90 18.28 32.63
C GLU A 37 10.16 18.39 31.11
N PRO A 38 9.20 18.89 30.31
CA PRO A 38 9.33 18.93 28.86
C PRO A 38 10.56 19.74 28.47
N VAL A 39 11.45 19.12 27.68
CA VAL A 39 12.78 19.69 27.41
C VAL A 39 12.66 20.85 26.44
N VAL A 40 12.53 22.07 26.99
CA VAL A 40 12.61 23.32 26.25
C VAL A 40 14.06 23.54 25.80
N TYR A 41 14.41 22.96 24.65
CA TYR A 41 15.70 23.19 24.01
C TYR A 41 15.89 24.68 23.70
N SER A 42 17.10 25.20 23.92
CA SER A 42 17.43 26.56 23.48
C SER A 42 17.27 26.67 21.95
N PRO A 43 17.00 27.86 21.39
CA PRO A 43 16.83 28.01 19.93
C PRO A 43 17.99 27.46 19.11
N GLN A 44 19.22 27.49 19.66
CA GLN A 44 20.40 26.89 19.05
C GLN A 44 20.35 25.35 19.06
N VAL A 45 20.05 24.72 20.21
CA VAL A 45 19.98 23.26 20.32
C VAL A 45 18.78 22.70 19.57
N ALA A 46 17.63 23.39 19.60
CA ALA A 46 16.49 23.05 18.77
C ALA A 46 16.83 23.12 17.27
N SER A 47 17.65 24.09 16.85
CA SER A 47 18.15 24.16 15.47
C SER A 47 19.09 23.02 15.14
N MET A 48 19.97 22.63 16.06
CA MET A 48 20.82 21.44 15.94
C MET A 48 19.98 20.17 15.71
N ILE A 49 18.92 19.97 16.50
CA ILE A 49 18.02 18.81 16.38
C ILE A 49 17.27 18.81 15.03
N ARG A 50 16.88 19.99 14.51
CA ARG A 50 16.31 20.08 13.15
C ARG A 50 17.29 19.66 12.05
N TYR A 51 18.59 19.88 12.24
CA TYR A 51 19.62 19.53 11.24
C TYR A 51 19.86 18.01 11.09
N ASP A 52 19.47 17.20 12.08
CA ASP A 52 19.65 15.73 12.08
C ASP A 52 18.36 14.95 11.72
N HIS A 53 17.20 15.59 11.73
CA HIS A 53 15.90 14.91 11.67
C HIS A 53 15.24 14.82 10.29
N THR A 54 15.68 15.62 9.31
CA THR A 54 15.16 15.57 7.93
C THR A 54 15.81 14.42 7.18
N ARG A 55 15.08 13.33 6.91
CA ARG A 55 15.62 12.14 6.25
C ARG A 55 15.22 12.07 4.78
N VAL A 56 16.16 11.70 3.92
CA VAL A 56 15.93 11.36 2.51
C VAL A 56 16.16 9.88 2.31
N ASN A 57 15.24 9.21 1.63
CA ASN A 57 15.43 7.85 1.15
C ASN A 57 16.29 7.91 -0.13
N GLN A 58 17.61 7.80 0.03
CA GLN A 58 18.59 7.91 -1.07
C GLN A 58 18.24 6.99 -2.26
N ASN A 59 17.72 5.78 -2.01
CA ASN A 59 17.33 4.83 -3.06
C ASN A 59 16.22 5.33 -3.99
N THR A 60 15.42 6.33 -3.59
CA THR A 60 14.33 6.92 -4.39
C THR A 60 14.42 8.43 -4.55
N GLY A 61 15.27 9.11 -3.76
CA GLY A 61 15.30 10.57 -3.65
C GLY A 61 14.07 11.18 -2.97
N CYS A 62 13.25 10.40 -2.26
CA CYS A 62 12.06 10.92 -1.58
C CYS A 62 12.38 11.35 -0.13
N ILE A 63 11.77 12.44 0.33
CA ILE A 63 11.75 12.84 1.73
C ILE A 63 10.96 11.80 2.55
N ASN A 64 11.43 11.55 3.78
CA ASN A 64 10.73 10.85 4.84
C ASN A 64 10.77 11.72 6.11
N GLN A 65 9.90 12.72 6.17
CA GLN A 65 9.73 13.55 7.37
C GLN A 65 8.79 12.84 8.33
N ARG A 66 9.14 12.81 9.62
CA ARG A 66 8.31 12.30 10.71
C ARG A 66 8.02 13.39 11.74
N ILE A 67 6.82 13.41 12.33
CA ILE A 67 6.42 14.35 13.39
C ILE A 67 5.69 13.57 14.48
N SER A 68 6.09 13.72 15.74
CA SER A 68 5.49 13.01 16.87
C SER A 68 4.18 13.69 17.27
N LEU A 69 3.12 12.92 17.52
CA LEU A 69 1.84 13.46 17.97
C LEU A 69 1.75 13.51 19.51
N VAL A 70 2.26 12.46 20.16
CA VAL A 70 2.33 12.29 21.62
C VAL A 70 3.56 11.46 22.00
N ASN A 71 4.12 11.71 23.18
CA ASN A 71 5.29 11.04 23.75
C ASN A 71 4.94 9.67 24.37
N PHE A 72 4.38 8.75 23.57
CA PHE A 72 4.19 7.38 24.05
C PHE A 72 5.55 6.67 24.16
N LEU A 73 5.92 6.28 25.39
CA LEU A 73 7.16 5.57 25.71
C LEU A 73 6.83 4.39 26.64
N ASP A 74 7.10 3.18 26.18
CA ASP A 74 6.93 1.95 26.95
C ASP A 74 8.18 1.06 26.86
N LYS A 75 8.40 0.22 27.88
CA LYS A 75 9.59 -0.64 27.99
C LYS A 75 9.55 -1.92 27.14
N ASP A 76 8.34 -2.39 26.78
CA ASP A 76 8.12 -3.58 25.96
C ASP A 76 7.44 -3.24 24.62
N PHE A 77 6.73 -2.10 24.53
CA PHE A 77 6.04 -1.67 23.30
C PHE A 77 6.74 -0.48 22.63
N ASP A 78 7.66 -0.78 21.69
CA ASP A 78 8.16 0.18 20.71
C ASP A 78 7.05 0.53 19.71
N PHE A 79 6.25 1.53 20.08
CA PHE A 79 4.99 1.87 19.42
C PHE A 79 4.81 3.40 19.30
N PRO A 80 5.64 4.07 18.47
CA PRO A 80 5.58 5.52 18.27
C PRO A 80 4.22 5.96 17.70
N ILE A 81 3.72 7.11 18.16
CA ILE A 81 2.48 7.73 17.66
C ILE A 81 2.84 8.98 16.86
N SER A 82 2.91 8.86 15.55
CA SER A 82 3.42 9.91 14.66
C SER A 82 2.66 10.03 13.35
N ILE A 83 2.97 11.07 12.59
CA ILE A 83 2.69 11.13 11.16
C ILE A 83 3.99 11.16 10.37
N SER A 84 3.95 10.63 9.14
CA SER A 84 5.04 10.75 8.16
C SER A 84 4.55 11.26 6.81
N TYR A 85 5.46 11.88 6.05
CA TYR A 85 5.24 12.40 4.71
C TYR A 85 6.15 11.70 3.70
N THR A 86 5.64 11.41 2.49
CA THR A 86 6.44 10.81 1.41
C THR A 86 6.33 11.57 0.08
N SER A 87 7.44 12.12 -0.39
CA SER A 87 7.50 12.95 -1.61
C SER A 87 7.66 12.11 -2.90
N GLN A 88 6.75 11.18 -3.20
CA GLN A 88 6.83 10.43 -4.47
C GLN A 88 6.44 11.26 -5.70
N GLY A 89 5.53 12.22 -5.54
CA GLY A 89 5.02 13.05 -6.64
C GLY A 89 3.58 12.71 -7.03
N PHE A 90 2.96 13.59 -7.82
CA PHE A 90 1.51 13.63 -7.94
C PHE A 90 0.93 12.50 -8.82
N ARG A 91 0.14 11.61 -8.20
CA ARG A 91 -0.72 10.64 -8.88
C ARG A 91 -2.19 11.07 -8.75
N PRO A 92 -2.88 11.49 -9.84
CA PRO A 92 -4.23 12.07 -9.76
C PRO A 92 -5.29 11.17 -9.13
N GLN A 93 -5.22 9.88 -9.44
CA GLN A 93 -6.16 8.83 -9.01
C GLN A 93 -5.97 8.38 -7.55
N VAL A 94 -4.87 8.79 -6.89
CA VAL A 94 -4.65 8.48 -5.47
C VAL A 94 -5.45 9.47 -4.63
N ALA A 95 -6.45 8.95 -3.92
CA ALA A 95 -7.25 9.70 -2.96
C ALA A 95 -6.40 10.16 -1.77
N ASP A 96 -6.71 11.33 -1.22
CA ASP A 96 -5.96 11.89 -0.10
C ASP A 96 -6.28 11.11 1.20
N ASN A 97 -5.29 10.87 2.05
CA ASN A 97 -5.45 10.14 3.31
C ASN A 97 -6.22 10.99 4.34
N TYR A 98 -6.76 10.38 5.41
CA TYR A 98 -7.44 11.13 6.49
C TYR A 98 -6.49 12.04 7.29
N VAL A 99 -5.16 11.84 7.17
CA VAL A 99 -4.12 12.74 7.70
C VAL A 99 -3.84 13.91 6.75
N GLY A 100 -4.29 13.86 5.50
CA GLY A 100 -3.96 14.79 4.43
C GLY A 100 -3.33 14.09 3.22
N ARG A 101 -3.15 14.82 2.12
CA ARG A 101 -2.50 14.31 0.91
C ARG A 101 -1.04 13.94 1.14
N ASP A 102 -0.67 12.74 0.72
CA ASP A 102 0.69 12.15 0.78
C ASP A 102 1.33 12.11 2.19
N TRP A 103 0.51 12.35 3.23
CA TRP A 103 0.80 12.06 4.65
C TRP A 103 0.15 10.74 5.09
N MET A 104 0.75 10.07 6.07
CA MET A 104 0.17 8.90 6.74
C MET A 104 0.31 8.98 8.26
N LEU A 105 -0.54 8.20 8.95
CA LEU A 105 -0.49 8.01 10.39
C LEU A 105 0.37 6.77 10.66
N ASP A 106 1.56 6.93 11.24
CA ASP A 106 2.41 5.80 11.59
C ASP A 106 1.98 5.29 12.98
N VAL A 107 0.85 4.59 13.02
CA VAL A 107 0.28 3.98 14.23
C VAL A 107 -0.23 2.59 13.89
N GLY A 108 0.06 1.61 14.74
CA GLY A 108 -0.46 0.25 14.59
C GLY A 108 0.39 -0.59 13.64
N GLY A 109 -0.30 -1.23 12.70
CA GLY A 109 0.27 -2.15 11.75
C GLY A 109 -0.83 -2.70 10.84
N ILE A 110 -0.44 -3.19 9.68
CA ILE A 110 -1.39 -3.63 8.65
C ILE A 110 -0.88 -4.90 7.96
N ILE A 111 -1.81 -5.81 7.67
CA ILE A 111 -1.65 -6.86 6.67
C ILE A 111 -2.62 -6.54 5.53
N TYR A 112 -2.11 -6.25 4.34
CA TYR A 112 -2.92 -6.03 3.14
C TYR A 112 -2.60 -7.09 2.09
N ARG A 113 -3.50 -7.38 1.16
CA ARG A 113 -3.25 -8.38 0.11
C ARG A 113 -3.29 -7.83 -1.31
N LYS A 114 -2.52 -8.46 -2.19
CA LYS A 114 -2.86 -8.54 -3.61
C LYS A 114 -3.75 -9.77 -3.79
N VAL A 115 -4.96 -9.54 -4.28
CA VAL A 115 -5.85 -10.61 -4.73
C VAL A 115 -5.37 -11.20 -6.06
N ASN A 116 -5.34 -12.52 -6.19
CA ASN A 116 -5.04 -13.21 -7.45
C ASN A 116 -6.25 -14.05 -7.88
N GLY A 117 -6.96 -13.67 -8.94
CA GLY A 117 -8.16 -14.41 -9.37
C GLY A 117 -9.38 -14.16 -8.48
N MET A 118 -9.45 -14.86 -7.34
CA MET A 118 -10.50 -14.69 -6.32
C MET A 118 -9.85 -14.60 -4.92
N PRO A 119 -10.36 -13.74 -4.02
CA PRO A 119 -9.87 -13.66 -2.64
C PRO A 119 -9.85 -15.02 -1.91
N ASP A 120 -8.71 -15.33 -1.28
CA ASP A 120 -8.40 -16.60 -0.58
C ASP A 120 -9.49 -17.05 0.40
N ASP A 121 -10.17 -16.11 1.04
CA ASP A 121 -11.09 -16.28 2.15
C ASP A 121 -12.57 -16.32 1.75
N LEU A 122 -12.92 -16.32 0.46
CA LEU A 122 -14.31 -16.46 0.02
C LEU A 122 -14.75 -17.93 -0.16
N LYS A 123 -16.05 -18.19 0.02
CA LYS A 123 -16.67 -19.51 -0.11
C LYS A 123 -18.03 -19.40 -0.79
N GLY A 124 -18.29 -20.29 -1.75
CA GLY A 124 -19.54 -20.29 -2.52
C GLY A 124 -19.59 -19.20 -3.60
N TYR A 125 -18.46 -18.56 -3.90
CA TYR A 125 -18.36 -17.41 -4.80
C TYR A 125 -18.85 -17.74 -6.22
N LYS A 126 -19.64 -16.83 -6.80
CA LYS A 126 -20.10 -16.87 -8.18
C LYS A 126 -19.50 -15.71 -8.96
N THR A 127 -18.93 -15.98 -10.12
CA THR A 127 -18.39 -14.94 -11.02
C THR A 127 -19.48 -14.16 -11.76
N LEU A 128 -20.68 -14.73 -11.89
CA LEU A 128 -21.81 -14.17 -12.65
C LEU A 128 -23.15 -14.61 -12.00
N PRO A 129 -24.20 -13.77 -12.02
CA PRO A 129 -25.54 -14.15 -11.59
C PRO A 129 -26.09 -15.36 -12.36
N GLY A 130 -26.87 -16.22 -11.68
CA GLY A 130 -27.52 -17.38 -12.29
C GLY A 130 -26.57 -18.53 -12.67
N VAL A 131 -25.26 -18.39 -12.45
CA VAL A 131 -24.30 -19.47 -12.69
C VAL A 131 -24.23 -20.41 -11.47
N HIS A 132 -24.48 -21.70 -11.69
CA HIS A 132 -24.46 -22.71 -10.63
C HIS A 132 -23.05 -23.17 -10.22
N ASN A 133 -22.02 -22.86 -11.02
CA ASN A 133 -20.62 -23.09 -10.63
C ASN A 133 -20.23 -22.10 -9.53
N THR A 134 -20.11 -22.60 -8.30
CA THR A 134 -19.52 -21.88 -7.17
C THR A 134 -18.06 -22.26 -6.97
N TYR A 135 -17.24 -21.32 -6.51
CA TYR A 135 -15.82 -21.51 -6.17
C TYR A 135 -15.57 -21.30 -4.67
N THR A 136 -14.41 -21.75 -4.18
CA THR A 136 -13.89 -21.48 -2.83
C THR A 136 -12.45 -20.99 -2.95
N GLY A 137 -12.06 -19.97 -2.18
CA GLY A 137 -10.72 -19.41 -2.20
C GLY A 137 -9.65 -20.34 -1.61
N PHE A 138 -8.39 -19.98 -1.85
CA PHE A 138 -7.24 -20.81 -1.54
C PHE A 138 -7.04 -21.11 -0.04
N LEU A 139 -7.69 -20.38 0.87
CA LEU A 139 -7.72 -20.69 2.31
C LEU A 139 -8.25 -22.12 2.59
N ALA A 140 -9.06 -22.68 1.69
CA ALA A 140 -9.49 -24.08 1.75
C ALA A 140 -8.35 -25.11 1.58
N MET A 141 -7.15 -24.69 1.15
CA MET A 141 -5.95 -25.54 1.09
C MET A 141 -5.21 -25.62 2.44
N LEU A 142 -5.44 -24.68 3.36
CA LEU A 142 -4.67 -24.54 4.61
C LEU A 142 -4.60 -25.84 5.41
N GLY A 143 -3.38 -26.29 5.71
CA GLY A 143 -3.10 -27.52 6.48
C GLY A 143 -3.47 -28.84 5.78
N THR A 144 -3.95 -28.83 4.53
CA THR A 144 -4.52 -30.02 3.90
C THR A 144 -3.50 -31.05 3.38
N ASN A 145 -2.22 -30.69 3.26
CA ASN A 145 -1.15 -31.53 2.70
C ASN A 145 -1.48 -32.10 1.30
N TYR A 146 -2.18 -31.31 0.47
CA TYR A 146 -2.80 -31.78 -0.79
C TYR A 146 -1.76 -32.32 -1.79
N PHE A 147 -0.70 -31.56 -2.06
CA PHE A 147 0.35 -31.92 -3.01
C PHE A 147 1.72 -32.02 -2.34
N ASN A 148 2.63 -32.81 -2.92
CA ASN A 148 4.02 -32.82 -2.50
C ASN A 148 4.82 -31.71 -3.22
N MET A 149 5.32 -30.73 -2.46
CA MET A 149 6.00 -29.56 -3.04
C MET A 149 7.26 -29.89 -3.84
N ASP A 150 7.99 -30.97 -3.54
CA ASP A 150 9.20 -31.34 -4.29
C ASP A 150 8.91 -32.07 -5.60
N THR A 151 7.77 -32.76 -5.68
CA THR A 151 7.19 -33.21 -6.95
C THR A 151 6.67 -32.02 -7.75
N MET A 152 5.90 -31.12 -7.13
CA MET A 152 5.36 -29.91 -7.80
C MET A 152 6.44 -29.05 -8.43
N LYS A 153 7.55 -28.77 -7.71
CA LYS A 153 8.68 -27.99 -8.25
C LYS A 153 9.19 -28.58 -9.57
N LYS A 154 9.34 -29.90 -9.65
CA LYS A 154 9.81 -30.61 -10.87
C LYS A 154 8.77 -30.57 -11.99
N ASP A 155 7.50 -30.77 -11.63
CA ASP A 155 6.37 -30.77 -12.56
C ASP A 155 6.10 -29.41 -13.21
N VAL A 156 6.17 -28.32 -12.44
CA VAL A 156 5.91 -26.95 -12.92
C VAL A 156 6.93 -26.50 -13.97
N TYR A 157 8.18 -26.98 -13.91
CA TYR A 157 9.16 -26.76 -14.99
C TYR A 157 8.82 -27.47 -16.31
N GLN A 158 7.97 -28.49 -16.29
CA GLN A 158 7.56 -29.24 -17.49
C GLN A 158 6.17 -28.82 -18.00
N ASN A 159 5.26 -28.50 -17.09
CA ASN A 159 3.95 -27.93 -17.38
C ASN A 159 3.49 -27.01 -16.24
N PRO A 160 3.63 -25.68 -16.37
CA PRO A 160 3.23 -24.74 -15.32
C PRO A 160 1.72 -24.73 -15.05
N TYR A 161 0.91 -25.19 -16.00
CA TYR A 161 -0.55 -25.27 -15.88
C TYR A 161 -1.05 -26.57 -15.21
N LYS A 162 -0.16 -27.51 -14.85
CA LYS A 162 -0.54 -28.82 -14.27
C LYS A 162 -1.43 -28.71 -13.01
N TYR A 163 -1.29 -27.61 -12.26
CA TYR A 163 -2.01 -27.37 -11.00
C TYR A 163 -3.07 -26.25 -11.08
N ALA A 164 -3.34 -25.74 -12.27
CA ALA A 164 -4.34 -24.72 -12.57
C ALA A 164 -5.33 -25.28 -13.62
N TYR A 165 -6.10 -26.30 -13.23
CA TYR A 165 -7.04 -26.98 -14.13
C TYR A 165 -8.22 -26.05 -14.47
N ARG A 166 -8.56 -25.93 -15.75
CA ARG A 166 -9.81 -25.29 -16.16
C ARG A 166 -10.81 -26.37 -16.58
N PRO A 167 -11.96 -26.52 -15.88
CA PRO A 167 -12.97 -27.50 -16.25
C PRO A 167 -13.48 -27.30 -17.68
N GLU A 168 -13.70 -28.40 -18.40
CA GLU A 168 -14.17 -28.40 -19.81
C GLU A 168 -15.66 -28.02 -19.96
N SER A 169 -16.19 -27.19 -19.05
CA SER A 169 -17.51 -26.60 -19.17
C SER A 169 -17.43 -25.21 -19.80
N THR A 170 -18.40 -24.88 -20.67
CA THR A 170 -18.54 -23.54 -21.26
C THR A 170 -18.83 -22.43 -20.23
N MET A 171 -19.04 -22.79 -18.96
CA MET A 171 -19.28 -21.88 -17.84
C MET A 171 -18.14 -21.88 -16.81
N ALA A 172 -16.96 -22.45 -17.14
CA ALA A 172 -15.76 -22.38 -16.30
C ALA A 172 -15.06 -21.03 -16.50
N THR A 173 -15.14 -20.19 -15.46
CA THR A 173 -14.69 -18.78 -15.45
C THR A 173 -13.38 -18.55 -14.70
N LEU A 174 -13.03 -19.43 -13.75
CA LEU A 174 -11.77 -19.41 -13.01
C LEU A 174 -11.04 -20.75 -13.16
N PRO A 175 -9.70 -20.80 -13.03
CA PRO A 175 -8.95 -22.04 -12.88
C PRO A 175 -9.11 -22.58 -11.45
N VAL A 176 -9.02 -23.90 -11.29
CA VAL A 176 -9.20 -24.60 -10.01
C VAL A 176 -8.09 -25.62 -9.79
N ILE A 177 -7.89 -25.98 -8.52
CA ILE A 177 -7.06 -27.12 -8.13
C ILE A 177 -7.59 -28.38 -8.85
N PRO A 178 -6.75 -29.18 -9.52
CA PRO A 178 -7.17 -30.40 -10.20
C PRO A 178 -7.96 -31.33 -9.27
N PRO A 179 -9.21 -31.70 -9.61
CA PRO A 179 -10.09 -32.38 -8.67
C PRO A 179 -9.61 -33.81 -8.39
N THR A 180 -9.28 -34.07 -7.13
CA THR A 180 -9.26 -35.42 -6.54
C THR A 180 -10.57 -35.66 -5.78
N GLU A 181 -10.91 -36.93 -5.54
CA GLU A 181 -12.20 -37.30 -4.96
C GLU A 181 -12.49 -36.58 -3.63
N ASN A 182 -13.66 -35.94 -3.55
CA ASN A 182 -14.24 -35.29 -2.36
C ASN A 182 -13.65 -33.92 -1.94
N LYS A 183 -13.05 -33.14 -2.84
CA LYS A 183 -12.82 -31.69 -2.63
C LYS A 183 -13.47 -30.86 -3.75
N GLY A 184 -14.05 -29.71 -3.38
CA GLY A 184 -14.79 -28.84 -4.29
C GLY A 184 -13.90 -27.97 -5.20
N ASN A 185 -14.53 -27.03 -5.92
CA ASN A 185 -13.88 -26.05 -6.80
C ASN A 185 -13.04 -25.03 -5.99
N ILE A 186 -11.91 -25.46 -5.44
CA ILE A 186 -10.91 -24.56 -4.85
C ILE A 186 -10.20 -23.87 -6.00
N GLU A 187 -10.23 -22.54 -6.04
CA GLU A 187 -9.54 -21.73 -7.04
C GLU A 187 -8.01 -21.89 -6.90
N SER A 188 -7.25 -21.82 -8.00
CA SER A 188 -5.83 -22.23 -8.02
C SER A 188 -4.79 -21.11 -7.82
N CYS A 189 -5.19 -19.87 -7.57
CA CYS A 189 -4.31 -18.70 -7.60
C CYS A 189 -4.21 -18.05 -6.19
N PRO A 190 -3.31 -18.51 -5.31
CA PRO A 190 -3.25 -18.00 -3.93
C PRO A 190 -2.95 -16.50 -3.87
N ASP A 191 -3.64 -15.78 -2.98
CA ASP A 191 -3.36 -14.39 -2.66
C ASP A 191 -1.95 -14.19 -2.10
N VAL A 192 -1.41 -12.98 -2.27
CA VAL A 192 -0.14 -12.58 -1.62
C VAL A 192 -0.44 -11.51 -0.59
N PHE A 193 -0.26 -11.87 0.68
CA PHE A 193 -0.40 -10.98 1.83
C PHE A 193 0.92 -10.30 2.15
N TYR A 194 0.89 -9.00 2.42
CA TYR A 194 2.02 -8.15 2.76
C TYR A 194 1.78 -7.59 4.16
N PHE A 195 2.82 -7.56 5.00
CA PHE A 195 2.71 -7.02 6.36
C PHE A 195 3.69 -5.87 6.60
N SER A 196 3.27 -4.90 7.41
CA SER A 196 4.10 -3.81 7.92
C SER A 196 3.58 -3.38 9.30
N PHE A 197 4.42 -3.49 10.33
CA PHE A 197 4.08 -3.13 11.72
C PHE A 197 5.34 -2.82 12.54
N GLY A 198 5.41 -1.63 13.14
CA GLY A 198 6.61 -1.18 13.86
C GLY A 198 7.90 -1.31 13.01
N LYS A 199 8.88 -2.05 13.52
CA LYS A 199 10.16 -2.38 12.83
C LYS A 199 10.06 -3.55 11.81
N HIS A 200 8.90 -4.18 11.67
CA HIS A 200 8.72 -5.43 10.93
C HIS A 200 8.00 -5.21 9.60
N SER A 201 8.50 -5.85 8.54
CA SER A 201 7.83 -5.89 7.24
C SER A 201 8.20 -7.14 6.43
N GLY A 202 7.30 -7.54 5.54
CA GLY A 202 7.45 -8.79 4.77
C GLY A 202 6.22 -9.15 3.95
N LYS A 203 6.16 -10.41 3.52
CA LYS A 203 4.99 -11.03 2.86
C LYS A 203 4.85 -12.50 3.21
N PHE A 204 3.64 -13.04 3.02
CA PHE A 204 3.35 -14.46 3.09
C PHE A 204 2.27 -14.88 2.07
N MET A 205 2.15 -16.19 1.84
CA MET A 205 1.12 -16.79 1.00
C MET A 205 0.87 -18.25 1.43
N ILE A 206 -0.31 -18.79 1.10
CA ILE A 206 -0.62 -20.21 1.27
C ILE A 206 0.00 -20.99 0.09
N ASN A 207 0.68 -22.08 0.40
CA ASN A 207 1.28 -22.99 -0.58
C ASN A 207 0.26 -24.05 -1.04
N TYR A 208 0.52 -24.69 -2.18
CA TYR A 208 -0.34 -25.76 -2.72
C TYR A 208 -0.38 -27.04 -1.87
N ASP A 209 0.53 -27.23 -0.91
CA ASP A 209 0.43 -28.25 0.13
C ASP A 209 -0.36 -27.79 1.37
N GLY A 210 -0.81 -26.55 1.41
CA GLY A 210 -1.49 -25.96 2.57
C GLY A 210 -0.56 -25.45 3.68
N SER A 211 0.77 -25.53 3.50
CA SER A 211 1.72 -24.82 4.37
C SER A 211 1.73 -23.32 4.05
N ILE A 212 2.43 -22.51 4.84
CA ILE A 212 2.53 -21.06 4.65
C ILE A 212 3.98 -20.68 4.34
N SER A 213 4.21 -20.04 3.20
CA SER A 213 5.50 -19.44 2.86
C SER A 213 5.59 -18.02 3.43
N VAL A 214 6.72 -17.66 4.05
CA VAL A 214 6.94 -16.38 4.74
C VAL A 214 8.29 -15.79 4.33
N ILE A 215 8.34 -14.48 4.04
CA ILE A 215 9.57 -13.73 3.76
C ILE A 215 9.56 -12.41 4.54
N GLY A 216 10.55 -12.18 5.39
CA GLY A 216 10.81 -10.88 6.03
C GLY A 216 11.71 -9.99 5.18
N TYR A 217 11.33 -8.73 4.95
CA TYR A 217 12.14 -7.77 4.21
C TYR A 217 13.24 -7.12 5.07
N ASN A 218 13.08 -7.13 6.40
CA ASN A 218 14.07 -6.65 7.36
C ASN A 218 15.04 -7.74 7.85
N GLY A 219 15.03 -8.94 7.25
CA GLY A 219 15.83 -10.09 7.67
C GLY A 219 15.34 -10.85 8.91
N GLY A 220 14.31 -10.36 9.59
CA GLY A 220 13.68 -11.04 10.73
C GLY A 220 12.93 -12.32 10.32
N LYS A 221 12.72 -13.22 11.28
CA LYS A 221 11.94 -14.45 11.11
C LYS A 221 10.56 -14.31 11.73
N TYR A 222 9.56 -14.90 11.07
CA TYR A 222 8.17 -14.80 11.45
C TYR A 222 7.49 -16.17 11.31
N GLN A 223 6.55 -16.46 12.20
CA GLN A 223 5.58 -17.54 12.05
C GLN A 223 4.20 -16.93 11.89
N VAL A 224 3.47 -17.32 10.85
CA VAL A 224 2.13 -16.80 10.55
C VAL A 224 1.10 -17.87 10.90
N ASP A 225 0.10 -17.50 11.70
CA ASP A 225 -1.03 -18.33 12.10
C ASP A 225 -2.31 -17.80 11.45
N LEU A 226 -2.89 -18.63 10.57
CA LEU A 226 -4.13 -18.36 9.84
C LEU A 226 -5.33 -19.14 10.38
N SER A 227 -5.20 -19.85 11.51
CA SER A 227 -6.34 -20.56 12.14
C SER A 227 -7.45 -19.61 12.61
N GLY A 228 -7.09 -18.34 12.82
CA GLY A 228 -8.02 -17.24 13.05
C GLY A 228 -8.86 -16.83 11.83
N MET A 229 -8.44 -17.13 10.59
CA MET A 229 -9.17 -16.74 9.39
C MET A 229 -10.45 -17.56 9.19
N LYS A 230 -11.38 -17.03 8.39
CA LYS A 230 -12.69 -17.64 8.14
C LYS A 230 -12.96 -17.66 6.64
N LEU A 231 -13.49 -18.78 6.15
CA LEU A 231 -14.06 -18.89 4.80
C LEU A 231 -15.45 -18.23 4.81
N LEU A 232 -15.54 -17.03 4.27
CA LEU A 232 -16.72 -16.17 4.25
C LEU A 232 -17.68 -16.59 3.14
N ASP A 233 -18.89 -17.00 3.53
CA ASP A 233 -20.02 -17.35 2.67
C ASP A 233 -21.17 -16.32 2.75
N SER A 234 -20.97 -15.20 3.44
CA SER A 234 -21.86 -14.04 3.40
C SER A 234 -21.14 -12.74 3.78
N THR A 235 -21.79 -11.61 3.52
CA THR A 235 -21.43 -10.25 3.98
C THR A 235 -21.66 -10.00 5.48
N SER A 236 -22.11 -10.99 6.23
CA SER A 236 -22.31 -10.88 7.69
C SER A 236 -20.96 -10.78 8.40
N SER A 237 -20.84 -9.92 9.41
CA SER A 237 -19.56 -9.77 10.14
C SER A 237 -19.17 -11.05 10.87
N GLN A 238 -17.91 -11.47 10.71
CA GLN A 238 -17.34 -12.65 11.35
C GLN A 238 -16.04 -12.28 12.07
N ASN A 239 -15.74 -12.96 13.18
CA ASN A 239 -14.45 -12.87 13.84
C ASN A 239 -13.41 -13.64 13.01
N THR A 240 -12.76 -12.92 12.09
CA THR A 240 -11.67 -13.38 11.22
C THR A 240 -10.41 -12.58 11.55
N TYR A 241 -9.30 -13.28 11.76
CA TYR A 241 -8.02 -12.66 12.15
C TYR A 241 -6.80 -13.45 11.67
N ILE A 242 -5.68 -12.75 11.62
CA ILE A 242 -4.35 -13.29 11.32
C ILE A 242 -3.45 -13.03 12.51
N ARG A 243 -2.54 -13.97 12.83
CA ARG A 243 -1.49 -13.76 13.83
C ARG A 243 -0.10 -13.88 13.22
N ILE A 244 0.82 -13.06 13.73
CA ILE A 244 2.24 -13.14 13.43
C ILE A 244 3.03 -13.20 14.74
N LEU A 245 3.80 -14.26 14.93
CA LEU A 245 4.80 -14.42 15.98
C LEU A 245 6.17 -14.03 15.42
N THR A 246 6.88 -13.12 16.09
CA THR A 246 8.24 -12.69 15.76
C THR A 246 9.31 -13.52 16.46
N ASP A 247 10.56 -13.41 16.01
CA ASP A 247 11.73 -14.07 16.60
C ASP A 247 12.14 -13.53 17.97
N ASP A 248 11.78 -12.29 18.31
CA ASP A 248 11.85 -11.75 19.69
C ASP A 248 10.63 -12.13 20.56
N GLY A 249 9.72 -12.98 20.07
CA GLY A 249 8.68 -13.65 20.84
C GLY A 249 7.39 -12.86 21.03
N TYR A 250 7.23 -11.69 20.39
CA TYR A 250 6.00 -10.91 20.41
C TYR A 250 4.96 -11.53 19.48
N VAL A 251 3.68 -11.47 19.88
CA VAL A 251 2.55 -11.93 19.07
C VAL A 251 1.68 -10.75 18.68
N TYR A 252 1.55 -10.53 17.37
CA TYR A 252 0.76 -9.47 16.76
C TYR A 252 -0.52 -10.09 16.18
N THR A 253 -1.69 -9.58 16.55
CA THR A 253 -3.00 -10.02 16.01
C THR A 253 -3.61 -8.92 15.15
N PHE A 254 -4.08 -9.28 13.96
CA PHE A 254 -4.67 -8.36 12.97
C PHE A 254 -6.08 -8.83 12.64
N GLY A 255 -7.07 -7.94 12.66
CA GLY A 255 -8.50 -8.30 12.60
C GLY A 255 -9.06 -8.75 13.97
N GLY A 256 -10.14 -9.55 13.95
CA GLY A 256 -10.74 -10.16 15.14
C GLY A 256 -12.01 -9.47 15.65
N ASP A 257 -12.02 -8.14 15.73
CA ASP A 257 -13.15 -7.33 16.19
C ASP A 257 -14.19 -7.10 15.07
N GLY A 258 -14.68 -8.18 14.47
CA GLY A 258 -15.62 -8.14 13.35
C GLY A 258 -15.03 -7.42 12.13
N TYR A 259 -15.75 -6.44 11.58
CA TYR A 259 -15.28 -5.59 10.48
C TYR A 259 -14.61 -4.29 10.93
N ALA A 260 -14.61 -3.95 12.22
CA ALA A 260 -14.10 -2.68 12.75
C ALA A 260 -12.66 -2.40 12.30
N SER A 261 -11.77 -3.37 12.50
CA SER A 261 -10.34 -3.34 12.16
C SER A 261 -10.02 -3.89 10.75
N LEU A 262 -11.04 -4.12 9.91
CA LEU A 262 -10.87 -4.59 8.54
C LEU A 262 -11.18 -3.48 7.54
N GLU A 263 -10.45 -3.46 6.44
CA GLU A 263 -10.81 -2.70 5.24
C GLU A 263 -11.36 -3.64 4.18
N TYR A 264 -12.40 -3.20 3.47
CA TYR A 264 -12.99 -4.00 2.40
C TYR A 264 -13.67 -3.14 1.34
N THR A 265 -13.71 -3.62 0.10
CA THR A 265 -14.51 -3.02 -0.97
C THR A 265 -15.97 -3.38 -0.73
N ALA A 266 -16.82 -2.39 -0.42
CA ALA A 266 -18.24 -2.61 -0.14
C ALA A 266 -19.11 -2.50 -1.40
N LEU A 267 -18.73 -1.62 -2.32
CA LEU A 267 -19.34 -1.45 -3.64
C LEU A 267 -18.26 -1.09 -4.66
N ALA A 268 -18.34 -1.65 -5.87
CA ALA A 268 -17.50 -1.26 -7.01
C ALA A 268 -18.33 -1.29 -8.30
N TRP A 269 -18.14 -0.31 -9.18
CA TRP A 269 -18.92 -0.19 -10.43
C TRP A 269 -18.15 0.55 -11.53
N LYS A 270 -18.71 0.55 -12.75
CA LYS A 270 -18.15 1.22 -13.93
C LYS A 270 -19.23 2.05 -14.64
N GLY A 271 -18.87 3.25 -15.08
CA GLY A 271 -19.81 4.28 -15.56
C GLY A 271 -20.35 5.18 -14.45
N GLY A 272 -21.00 6.29 -14.81
CA GLY A 272 -21.41 7.36 -13.88
C GLY A 272 -22.53 7.02 -12.89
N SER A 273 -23.11 5.82 -12.96
CA SER A 273 -24.19 5.36 -12.07
C SER A 273 -23.95 3.92 -11.65
N ILE A 274 -24.27 3.60 -10.39
CA ILE A 274 -24.32 2.23 -9.88
C ILE A 274 -25.76 1.68 -10.01
N SER A 275 -25.87 0.44 -10.48
CA SER A 275 -27.07 -0.39 -10.32
C SER A 275 -26.95 -1.25 -9.07
N ASN A 276 -28.06 -1.68 -8.48
CA ASN A 276 -27.99 -2.66 -7.38
C ASN A 276 -27.21 -3.91 -7.83
N PRO A 277 -26.14 -4.33 -7.12
CA PRO A 277 -25.47 -5.59 -7.40
C PRO A 277 -26.41 -6.76 -7.14
N ASP A 278 -26.22 -7.84 -7.90
CA ASP A 278 -26.98 -9.07 -7.67
C ASP A 278 -26.56 -9.73 -6.34
N SER A 279 -27.53 -10.14 -5.54
CA SER A 279 -27.29 -10.77 -4.24
C SER A 279 -26.55 -12.12 -4.34
N GLU A 280 -26.58 -12.79 -5.49
CA GLU A 280 -25.84 -14.04 -5.72
C GLU A 280 -24.32 -13.84 -5.81
N ILE A 281 -23.85 -12.63 -6.13
CA ILE A 281 -22.42 -12.31 -6.29
C ILE A 281 -21.91 -11.31 -5.24
N MET A 282 -22.77 -10.86 -4.32
CA MET A 282 -22.45 -9.81 -3.34
C MET A 282 -21.61 -10.36 -2.19
N HIS A 283 -20.43 -9.77 -1.98
CA HIS A 283 -19.47 -10.15 -0.94
C HIS A 283 -18.69 -8.90 -0.48
N ASN A 284 -18.10 -8.96 0.72
CA ASN A 284 -17.21 -7.92 1.23
C ASN A 284 -15.76 -8.37 0.96
N GLU A 285 -15.16 -7.89 -0.13
CA GLU A 285 -13.77 -8.20 -0.48
C GLU A 285 -12.82 -7.50 0.50
N ILE A 286 -12.34 -8.22 1.53
CA ILE A 286 -11.40 -7.68 2.52
C ILE A 286 -10.07 -7.35 1.82
N THR A 287 -9.64 -6.09 1.86
CA THR A 287 -8.38 -5.62 1.29
C THR A 287 -7.26 -5.59 2.31
N ALA A 288 -7.59 -5.34 3.59
CA ALA A 288 -6.62 -5.32 4.68
C ALA A 288 -7.19 -5.68 6.07
N PHE A 289 -6.30 -6.18 6.92
CA PHE A 289 -6.48 -6.50 8.33
C PHE A 289 -5.55 -5.59 9.14
N HIS A 290 -6.11 -4.71 9.97
CA HIS A 290 -5.32 -3.84 10.85
C HIS A 290 -5.02 -4.49 12.20
N LEU A 291 -3.88 -4.11 12.79
CA LEU A 291 -3.37 -4.60 14.07
C LEU A 291 -4.32 -4.23 15.21
N THR A 292 -4.87 -5.21 15.91
CA THR A 292 -5.76 -5.04 17.07
C THR A 292 -5.09 -5.33 18.40
N GLN A 293 -4.02 -6.12 18.41
CA GLN A 293 -3.33 -6.49 19.65
C GLN A 293 -1.83 -6.75 19.44
N ILE A 294 -1.01 -6.25 20.36
CA ILE A 294 0.37 -6.69 20.56
C ILE A 294 0.45 -7.37 21.94
N LYS A 295 0.93 -8.61 21.97
CA LYS A 295 1.23 -9.34 23.21
C LYS A 295 2.75 -9.53 23.35
N ALA A 296 3.31 -9.06 24.45
CA ALA A 296 4.72 -9.19 24.78
C ALA A 296 5.08 -10.60 25.32
N PRO A 297 6.35 -11.03 25.22
CA PRO A 297 6.83 -12.30 25.78
C PRO A 297 6.57 -12.45 27.29
N ASN A 298 6.54 -11.33 28.02
CA ASN A 298 6.25 -11.30 29.46
C ASN A 298 4.75 -11.36 29.81
N GLY A 299 3.87 -11.41 28.79
CA GLY A 299 2.42 -11.52 28.96
C GLY A 299 1.65 -10.18 28.99
N ARG A 300 2.33 -9.02 29.01
CA ARG A 300 1.66 -7.71 28.85
C ARG A 300 1.00 -7.60 27.47
N ILE A 301 -0.05 -6.79 27.39
CA ILE A 301 -0.87 -6.60 26.19
C ILE A 301 -1.11 -5.12 25.95
N LEU A 302 -0.92 -4.69 24.71
CA LEU A 302 -1.40 -3.41 24.16
C LEU A 302 -2.54 -3.72 23.19
N ASN A 303 -3.71 -3.11 23.38
CA ASN A 303 -4.88 -3.28 22.53
C ASN A 303 -5.14 -2.01 21.69
N ILE A 304 -5.61 -2.20 20.46
CA ILE A 304 -5.95 -1.15 19.50
C ILE A 304 -7.39 -1.41 19.06
N HIS A 305 -8.31 -0.55 19.47
CA HIS A 305 -9.73 -0.64 19.11
C HIS A 305 -10.02 0.27 17.93
N TYR A 306 -10.95 -0.16 17.07
CA TYR A 306 -11.33 0.55 15.86
C TYR A 306 -12.79 1.00 15.92
N ARG A 307 -13.07 2.16 15.31
CA ARG A 307 -14.43 2.70 15.17
C ARG A 307 -15.18 1.90 14.10
N ASP A 308 -16.37 1.39 14.43
CA ASP A 308 -17.21 0.60 13.51
C ASP A 308 -18.59 1.23 13.25
N ILE A 309 -19.35 0.63 12.34
CA ILE A 309 -20.66 1.11 11.88
C ILE A 309 -21.80 0.15 12.25
N GLY A 310 -23.05 0.57 12.03
CA GLY A 310 -24.22 -0.29 12.24
C GLY A 310 -24.14 -1.56 11.37
N PRO A 311 -24.22 -2.79 11.93
CA PRO A 311 -23.93 -4.04 11.19
C PRO A 311 -24.72 -4.27 9.91
N ILE A 312 -25.91 -3.65 9.79
CA ILE A 312 -26.75 -3.67 8.59
C ILE A 312 -26.03 -3.12 7.34
N TYR A 313 -25.04 -2.22 7.50
CA TYR A 313 -24.26 -1.66 6.39
C TYR A 313 -23.12 -2.57 5.91
N HIS A 314 -22.62 -3.46 6.78
CA HIS A 314 -21.74 -4.56 6.34
C HIS A 314 -22.54 -5.65 5.62
N GLN A 315 -23.67 -6.04 6.20
CA GLN A 315 -24.49 -7.14 5.70
C GLN A 315 -25.20 -6.80 4.39
N PHE A 316 -25.64 -5.55 4.22
CA PHE A 316 -26.34 -5.09 3.02
C PHE A 316 -25.71 -3.80 2.45
N PRO A 317 -24.57 -3.87 1.73
CA PRO A 317 -23.95 -2.71 1.08
C PRO A 317 -24.89 -1.95 0.11
N THR A 318 -25.94 -2.61 -0.41
CA THR A 318 -27.04 -1.97 -1.14
C THR A 318 -27.69 -0.80 -0.39
N ARG A 319 -27.74 -0.83 0.94
CA ARG A 319 -28.22 0.28 1.80
C ARG A 319 -27.44 1.58 1.60
N LEU A 320 -26.19 1.50 1.14
CA LEU A 320 -25.36 2.66 0.83
C LEU A 320 -25.79 3.31 -0.50
N ILE A 321 -26.35 2.53 -1.44
CA ILE A 321 -26.95 3.02 -2.69
C ILE A 321 -28.25 3.78 -2.37
N ASP A 322 -29.13 3.21 -1.53
CA ASP A 322 -30.34 3.89 -1.03
C ASP A 322 -29.96 5.22 -0.35
N LEU A 323 -28.95 5.17 0.52
CA LEU A 323 -28.48 6.33 1.28
C LEU A 323 -27.86 7.42 0.40
N ASN A 324 -27.20 7.05 -0.70
CA ASN A 324 -26.67 7.99 -1.69
C ASN A 324 -27.77 8.72 -2.48
N GLN A 325 -28.99 8.19 -2.51
CA GLN A 325 -30.14 8.82 -3.17
C GLN A 325 -31.00 9.67 -2.23
N SER A 326 -30.92 9.44 -0.92
CA SER A 326 -31.59 10.24 0.13
C SER A 326 -30.84 11.53 0.46
N ALA A 327 -31.49 12.45 1.20
CA ALA A 327 -30.84 13.61 1.84
C ALA A 327 -30.39 13.32 3.29
N ASP A 328 -30.80 12.21 3.90
CA ASP A 328 -30.52 11.92 5.33
C ASP A 328 -29.07 11.54 5.63
N TYR A 329 -28.22 11.33 4.62
CA TYR A 329 -26.82 11.00 4.82
C TYR A 329 -26.03 12.07 5.58
N ALA A 330 -26.40 13.36 5.41
CA ALA A 330 -25.73 14.48 6.06
C ALA A 330 -25.78 14.44 7.60
N LYS A 331 -26.72 13.67 8.17
CA LYS A 331 -26.86 13.44 9.62
C LYS A 331 -26.08 12.21 10.13
N LYS A 332 -25.42 11.45 9.23
CA LYS A 332 -24.73 10.19 9.55
C LYS A 332 -23.21 10.37 9.49
N THR A 333 -22.68 11.32 10.28
CA THR A 333 -21.26 11.67 10.32
C THR A 333 -20.33 10.47 10.49
N ASP A 334 -20.68 9.54 11.38
CA ASP A 334 -19.86 8.35 11.67
C ASP A 334 -19.87 7.32 10.54
N LEU A 335 -20.89 7.35 9.67
CA LEU A 335 -20.96 6.52 8.48
C LEU A 335 -20.23 7.21 7.31
N LEU A 336 -20.25 8.54 7.24
CA LEU A 336 -19.47 9.33 6.27
C LEU A 336 -17.96 9.21 6.51
N THR A 337 -17.50 9.13 7.77
CA THR A 337 -16.08 8.91 8.09
C THR A 337 -15.59 7.52 7.69
N GLN A 338 -16.44 6.49 7.75
CA GLN A 338 -16.02 5.09 7.63
C GLN A 338 -15.95 4.55 6.20
N TYR A 339 -16.33 5.35 5.21
CA TYR A 339 -16.18 5.01 3.80
C TYR A 339 -15.29 6.03 3.08
N LEU A 340 -14.59 5.57 2.05
CA LEU A 340 -13.82 6.40 1.13
C LEU A 340 -14.22 6.04 -0.31
N LEU A 341 -14.79 7.01 -1.02
CA LEU A 341 -14.98 6.94 -2.46
C LEU A 341 -13.64 7.13 -3.18
N SER A 342 -13.27 6.15 -4.00
CA SER A 342 -12.17 6.25 -4.97
C SER A 342 -12.72 6.13 -6.39
N GLY A 343 -12.04 6.78 -7.35
CA GLY A 343 -12.41 6.75 -8.76
C GLY A 343 -11.19 6.93 -9.66
N LYS A 344 -11.14 6.17 -10.76
CA LYS A 344 -10.13 6.29 -11.80
C LYS A 344 -10.74 6.10 -13.18
N ARG A 345 -10.10 6.61 -14.23
CA ARG A 345 -10.51 6.35 -15.61
C ARG A 345 -9.69 5.19 -16.19
N THR A 346 -10.37 4.27 -16.87
CA THR A 346 -9.79 3.02 -17.39
C THR A 346 -10.23 2.78 -18.83
N ALA A 347 -9.33 2.25 -19.67
CA ALA A 347 -9.64 1.78 -21.02
C ALA A 347 -9.34 0.28 -21.08
N VAL A 348 -10.34 -0.54 -21.44
CA VAL A 348 -10.19 -2.01 -21.46
C VAL A 348 -10.96 -2.59 -22.65
N LYS A 349 -10.29 -3.47 -23.42
CA LYS A 349 -10.85 -4.07 -24.64
C LYS A 349 -10.47 -5.55 -24.69
N TYR A 350 -11.46 -6.45 -24.57
CA TYR A 350 -11.24 -7.90 -24.48
C TYR A 350 -11.59 -8.63 -25.77
N ASN A 351 -10.90 -9.74 -26.04
CA ASN A 351 -11.20 -10.69 -27.12
C ASN A 351 -11.46 -10.01 -28.48
N VAL A 352 -10.56 -9.13 -28.92
CA VAL A 352 -10.62 -8.57 -30.27
C VAL A 352 -10.31 -9.71 -31.25
N ILE A 353 -11.34 -10.14 -31.99
CA ILE A 353 -11.29 -11.17 -33.02
C ILE A 353 -11.86 -10.58 -34.30
N GLU A 354 -11.01 -10.36 -35.30
CA GLU A 354 -11.42 -10.00 -36.66
C GLU A 354 -10.74 -10.94 -37.65
N ASN A 355 -11.43 -11.28 -38.75
CA ASN A 355 -11.05 -12.36 -39.68
C ASN A 355 -9.77 -12.11 -40.51
N LYS A 356 -9.02 -11.03 -40.23
CA LYS A 356 -7.68 -10.71 -40.75
C LYS A 356 -6.84 -10.00 -39.67
N LEU A 357 -6.71 -10.64 -38.51
CA LEU A 357 -6.14 -10.08 -37.29
C LEU A 357 -4.69 -9.57 -37.48
N ASN A 358 -4.49 -8.27 -37.66
CA ASN A 358 -3.18 -7.64 -37.47
C ASN A 358 -2.94 -7.41 -35.98
N PHE A 359 -2.66 -8.50 -35.24
CA PHE A 359 -2.36 -8.46 -33.81
C PHE A 359 -0.99 -7.84 -33.48
N LYS A 360 -0.16 -7.56 -34.49
CA LYS A 360 1.19 -6.99 -34.31
C LYS A 360 1.11 -5.53 -33.87
N THR A 361 0.30 -4.74 -34.55
CA THR A 361 0.16 -3.29 -34.29
C THR A 361 -1.18 -2.91 -33.66
N ASN A 362 -1.18 -1.96 -32.73
CA ASN A 362 -2.38 -1.20 -32.37
C ASN A 362 -2.12 0.32 -32.39
N PRO A 363 -3.13 1.13 -32.77
CA PRO A 363 -3.10 2.57 -32.48
C PRO A 363 -3.23 2.80 -30.95
N PRO A 364 -2.87 3.99 -30.45
CA PRO A 364 -3.16 4.39 -29.08
C PRO A 364 -4.68 4.42 -28.82
N MET A 365 -5.09 4.03 -27.62
CA MET A 365 -6.50 4.01 -27.23
C MET A 365 -6.80 5.14 -26.24
N TYR A 366 -7.31 6.24 -26.79
CA TYR A 366 -7.98 7.31 -26.07
C TYR A 366 -9.35 6.86 -25.52
N GLY A 367 -9.97 5.87 -26.17
CA GLY A 367 -11.18 5.16 -25.73
C GLY A 367 -12.50 5.94 -25.82
N GLU A 368 -12.46 7.25 -26.05
CA GLU A 368 -13.65 8.11 -26.16
C GLU A 368 -14.51 7.79 -27.40
N THR A 369 -13.89 7.32 -28.49
CA THR A 369 -14.54 7.12 -29.80
C THR A 369 -15.17 5.74 -30.02
N ASP A 370 -14.83 4.73 -29.21
CA ASP A 370 -15.34 3.35 -29.34
C ASP A 370 -16.02 2.80 -28.07
N GLY A 371 -16.18 3.63 -27.03
CA GLY A 371 -16.86 3.26 -25.79
C GLY A 371 -16.09 2.30 -24.87
N THR A 372 -14.80 2.05 -25.14
CA THR A 372 -13.93 1.25 -24.25
C THR A 372 -13.49 2.00 -22.99
N LEU A 373 -13.59 3.33 -23.00
CA LEU A 373 -13.29 4.19 -21.85
C LEU A 373 -14.41 4.13 -20.81
N LYS A 374 -14.06 3.79 -19.57
CA LYS A 374 -14.99 3.78 -18.43
C LYS A 374 -14.33 4.39 -17.20
N ASN A 375 -15.02 5.35 -16.57
CA ASN A 375 -14.77 5.66 -15.17
C ASN A 375 -15.07 4.39 -14.35
N SER A 376 -14.15 3.98 -13.49
CA SER A 376 -14.31 2.88 -12.53
C SER A 376 -14.26 3.47 -11.12
N TYR A 377 -15.20 3.09 -10.26
CA TYR A 377 -15.32 3.61 -8.89
C TYR A 377 -15.38 2.47 -7.87
N SER A 378 -14.89 2.74 -6.66
CA SER A 378 -15.05 1.88 -5.49
C SER A 378 -15.40 2.70 -4.26
N LEU A 379 -16.28 2.14 -3.42
CA LEU A 379 -16.57 2.64 -2.08
C LEU A 379 -15.96 1.66 -1.08
N THR A 380 -14.82 2.03 -0.53
CA THR A 380 -14.05 1.18 0.39
C THR A 380 -14.41 1.54 1.83
N LYS A 381 -14.74 0.55 2.66
CA LYS A 381 -14.83 0.72 4.12
C LYS A 381 -13.42 0.83 4.65
N VAL A 382 -13.09 1.92 5.35
CA VAL A 382 -11.77 2.15 5.95
C VAL A 382 -11.73 1.75 7.43
N ALA A 383 -10.55 1.45 7.97
CA ALA A 383 -10.36 1.21 9.39
C ALA A 383 -9.82 2.49 10.05
N LEU A 384 -10.57 3.06 10.99
CA LEU A 384 -10.14 4.20 11.81
C LEU A 384 -9.97 3.72 13.25
N ILE A 385 -8.82 4.03 13.86
CA ILE A 385 -8.59 3.72 15.28
C ILE A 385 -9.58 4.54 16.11
N ASP A 386 -10.21 3.93 17.11
CA ASP A 386 -10.97 4.63 18.15
C ASP A 386 -10.02 5.08 19.25
N ARG A 387 -9.30 4.09 19.81
CA ARG A 387 -8.34 4.29 20.90
C ARG A 387 -7.37 3.13 21.04
N ILE A 388 -6.30 3.38 21.77
CA ILE A 388 -5.26 2.42 22.15
C ILE A 388 -5.19 2.37 23.67
N GLU A 389 -5.07 1.17 24.24
CA GLU A 389 -5.08 0.91 25.67
C GLU A 389 -3.91 0.01 26.09
N VAL A 390 -3.14 0.44 27.10
CA VAL A 390 -2.07 -0.35 27.73
C VAL A 390 -1.81 0.16 29.15
N ASP A 391 -1.92 -0.72 30.15
CA ASP A 391 -1.63 -0.46 31.57
C ASP A 391 -2.11 0.90 32.15
N GLY A 392 -3.31 1.33 31.76
CA GLY A 392 -3.94 2.58 32.21
C GLY A 392 -3.56 3.82 31.39
N CYS A 393 -2.66 3.71 30.42
CA CYS A 393 -2.51 4.69 29.35
C CYS A 393 -3.63 4.51 28.32
N THR A 394 -4.27 5.62 27.92
CA THR A 394 -5.25 5.63 26.82
C THR A 394 -4.91 6.71 25.80
N ILE A 395 -4.94 6.36 24.51
CA ILE A 395 -4.70 7.29 23.39
C ILE A 395 -5.92 7.26 22.49
N HIS A 396 -6.70 8.33 22.44
CA HIS A 396 -7.91 8.45 21.61
C HIS A 396 -7.64 9.18 20.30
N PHE A 397 -8.34 8.79 19.23
CA PHE A 397 -8.25 9.38 17.90
C PHE A 397 -9.62 9.93 17.47
N TYR A 398 -9.71 11.23 17.18
CA TYR A 398 -10.95 11.92 16.89
C TYR A 398 -11.03 12.33 15.42
N TYR A 399 -12.16 12.05 14.77
CA TYR A 399 -12.35 12.25 13.33
C TYR A 399 -13.72 12.89 13.03
N SER A 400 -13.78 13.62 11.92
CA SER A 400 -15.04 14.07 11.32
C SER A 400 -14.98 13.94 9.80
N ALA A 401 -16.12 14.11 9.12
CA ALA A 401 -16.21 14.00 7.68
C ALA A 401 -15.48 15.16 6.97
N ARG A 402 -15.05 14.92 5.73
CA ARG A 402 -14.57 15.96 4.81
C ARG A 402 -15.74 16.83 4.33
N SER A 403 -15.41 18.01 3.81
CA SER A 403 -16.37 18.99 3.28
C SER A 403 -16.14 19.38 1.82
N LYS A 404 -15.09 18.85 1.19
CA LYS A 404 -14.86 18.91 -0.27
C LYS A 404 -14.19 17.63 -0.75
N HIS A 405 -14.41 17.32 -2.03
CA HIS A 405 -14.04 16.04 -2.64
C HIS A 405 -13.53 16.25 -4.07
N THR A 406 -12.70 15.32 -4.55
CA THR A 406 -11.84 15.47 -5.74
C THR A 406 -12.47 14.98 -7.05
N ILE A 407 -13.56 14.21 -6.97
CA ILE A 407 -14.36 13.77 -8.11
C ILE A 407 -15.41 14.86 -8.41
N PRO A 408 -15.55 15.33 -9.67
CA PRO A 408 -16.55 16.34 -10.01
C PRO A 408 -18.00 15.85 -9.86
N VAL A 409 -18.89 16.75 -9.46
CA VAL A 409 -20.36 16.52 -9.42
C VAL A 409 -20.95 16.29 -10.83
N GLY A 410 -20.20 16.60 -11.89
CA GLY A 410 -20.57 16.24 -13.27
C GLY A 410 -20.34 14.76 -13.63
N ASP A 411 -19.40 14.09 -12.96
CA ASP A 411 -19.12 12.65 -13.15
C ASP A 411 -19.94 11.76 -12.19
N MET A 412 -20.47 12.31 -11.09
CA MET A 412 -21.27 11.60 -10.09
C MET A 412 -22.27 12.53 -9.41
N LYS A 413 -23.52 12.08 -9.23
CA LYS A 413 -24.55 12.85 -8.51
C LYS A 413 -24.15 13.06 -7.05
N GLU A 414 -24.34 14.29 -6.56
CA GLU A 414 -24.24 14.68 -5.16
C GLU A 414 -25.04 13.73 -4.24
N GLY A 415 -24.39 13.25 -3.17
CA GLY A 415 -24.91 12.20 -2.29
C GLY A 415 -23.87 11.67 -1.29
N PHE A 416 -24.25 10.65 -0.53
CA PHE A 416 -23.41 9.96 0.46
C PHE A 416 -22.03 9.54 -0.05
N PHE A 417 -21.91 9.01 -1.28
CA PHE A 417 -20.64 8.55 -1.84
C PHE A 417 -19.66 9.71 -2.01
N LEU A 418 -20.10 10.80 -2.65
CA LEU A 418 -19.26 11.98 -2.82
C LEU A 418 -18.89 12.57 -1.45
N ASN A 419 -19.83 12.67 -0.51
CA ASN A 419 -19.58 13.24 0.82
C ASN A 419 -18.74 12.34 1.76
N SER A 420 -18.37 11.13 1.33
CA SER A 420 -17.61 10.18 2.17
C SER A 420 -16.13 10.58 2.34
N GLY A 421 -15.54 10.13 3.44
CA GLY A 421 -14.13 10.28 3.78
C GLY A 421 -13.91 11.03 5.10
N ALA A 422 -13.07 10.45 5.96
CA ALA A 422 -12.65 11.08 7.22
C ALA A 422 -11.50 12.09 7.06
N LYS A 423 -11.41 13.00 8.02
CA LYS A 423 -10.19 13.72 8.42
C LYS A 423 -9.92 13.50 9.91
N LEU A 424 -8.66 13.39 10.30
CA LEU A 424 -8.22 13.28 11.69
C LEU A 424 -8.17 14.68 12.32
N ASP A 425 -8.96 14.96 13.35
CA ASP A 425 -9.04 16.28 13.98
C ASP A 425 -8.06 16.43 15.15
N SER A 426 -7.93 15.38 15.96
CA SER A 426 -6.99 15.36 17.09
C SER A 426 -6.66 13.95 17.58
N VAL A 427 -5.52 13.84 18.26
CA VAL A 427 -5.11 12.66 19.04
C VAL A 427 -4.88 13.12 20.47
N GLU A 428 -5.48 12.45 21.46
CA GLU A 428 -5.31 12.76 22.88
C GLU A 428 -4.77 11.55 23.66
N MET A 429 -3.58 11.68 24.25
CA MET A 429 -3.01 10.71 25.18
C MET A 429 -3.31 11.13 26.62
N LYS A 430 -3.66 10.16 27.47
CA LYS A 430 -3.83 10.30 28.93
C LYS A 430 -3.09 9.18 29.63
N TYR A 431 -2.22 9.52 30.58
CA TYR A 431 -1.57 8.55 31.46
C TYR A 431 -1.33 9.19 32.83
N ASN A 432 -1.88 8.58 33.90
CA ASN A 432 -1.94 9.17 35.23
C ASN A 432 -2.53 10.60 35.21
N GLN A 433 -1.72 11.63 35.51
CA GLN A 433 -2.12 13.04 35.42
C GLN A 433 -1.66 13.73 34.13
N ILE A 434 -0.79 13.08 33.34
CA ILE A 434 -0.27 13.61 32.09
C ILE A 434 -1.35 13.54 31.01
N LYS A 435 -1.60 14.67 30.35
CA LYS A 435 -2.41 14.74 29.14
C LYS A 435 -1.63 15.41 28.01
N GLU A 436 -1.45 14.71 26.91
CA GLU A 436 -0.89 15.27 25.67
C GLU A 436 -1.94 15.29 24.56
N ILE A 437 -1.82 16.27 23.65
CA ILE A 437 -2.79 16.49 22.57
C ILE A 437 -2.08 16.96 21.30
N ALA A 438 -2.34 16.28 20.18
CA ALA A 438 -2.11 16.79 18.83
C ALA A 438 -3.43 17.28 18.21
N ARG A 439 -3.41 18.40 17.48
CA ARG A 439 -4.55 18.94 16.72
C ARG A 439 -4.14 19.27 15.30
N PHE A 440 -5.03 18.99 14.35
CA PHE A 440 -4.77 19.10 12.91
C PHE A 440 -5.61 20.21 12.28
N LYS A 441 -5.14 20.80 11.18
CA LYS A 441 -5.92 21.72 10.32
C LYS A 441 -5.66 21.41 8.85
N TYR A 442 -6.64 21.72 8.02
CA TYR A 442 -6.69 21.32 6.62
C TYR A 442 -7.12 22.44 5.69
N ASP A 443 -6.41 22.56 4.57
CA ASP A 443 -6.77 23.45 3.48
C ASP A 443 -7.20 22.60 2.26
N PHE A 444 -8.38 22.88 1.71
CA PHE A 444 -8.93 22.15 0.56
C PHE A 444 -8.69 22.92 -0.73
N ASN A 445 -7.53 22.68 -1.35
CA ASN A 445 -6.96 23.42 -2.48
C ASN A 445 -6.83 22.54 -3.73
N TRP A 446 -6.40 23.14 -4.86
CA TRP A 446 -5.97 22.45 -6.10
C TRP A 446 -6.84 21.23 -6.48
N GLY A 447 -8.09 21.48 -6.87
CA GLY A 447 -9.06 20.42 -7.19
C GLY A 447 -9.68 19.76 -5.96
N ASN A 448 -9.92 20.55 -4.90
CA ASN A 448 -10.51 20.12 -3.62
C ASN A 448 -9.71 19.03 -2.87
N ARG A 449 -8.42 18.90 -3.14
CA ARG A 449 -7.52 17.98 -2.44
C ARG A 449 -7.23 18.48 -1.03
N MET A 450 -7.18 17.56 -0.07
CA MET A 450 -7.07 17.89 1.36
C MET A 450 -5.61 17.94 1.79
N PHE A 451 -5.06 19.15 1.92
CA PHE A 451 -3.69 19.37 2.38
C PHE A 451 -3.65 19.61 3.89
N LEU A 452 -2.71 18.96 4.58
CA LEU A 452 -2.46 19.21 6.00
C LEU A 452 -1.75 20.56 6.14
N SER A 453 -2.38 21.57 6.75
CA SER A 453 -1.83 22.93 6.82
C SER A 453 -1.13 23.24 8.15
N THR A 454 -1.60 22.68 9.28
CA THR A 454 -0.88 22.73 10.56
C THR A 454 -1.07 21.47 11.41
N VAL A 455 -0.06 21.11 12.20
CA VAL A 455 -0.20 20.21 13.37
C VAL A 455 0.31 20.93 14.61
N SER A 456 -0.55 21.08 15.61
CA SER A 456 -0.24 21.67 16.92
C SER A 456 -0.24 20.59 18.00
N THR A 457 0.94 20.23 18.50
CA THR A 457 1.11 19.25 19.60
C THR A 457 1.47 19.95 20.91
N THR A 458 1.19 19.29 22.04
CA THR A 458 1.63 19.74 23.37
C THR A 458 3.10 19.45 23.65
N CYS A 459 3.70 18.49 22.94
CA CYS A 459 5.07 18.00 23.16
C CYS A 459 6.12 18.74 22.32
N GLU A 460 5.82 19.05 21.05
CA GLU A 460 6.74 19.70 20.11
C GLU A 460 6.30 21.14 19.77
N GLY A 461 5.00 21.42 19.76
CA GLY A 461 4.41 22.73 19.42
C GLY A 461 3.70 22.73 18.06
N THR A 462 3.65 23.89 17.38
CA THR A 462 2.98 23.99 16.07
C THR A 462 3.92 23.93 14.89
N HIS A 463 3.78 22.88 14.08
CA HIS A 463 4.30 22.78 12.72
C HIS A 463 3.29 23.33 11.72
N SER A 464 3.75 23.99 10.66
CA SER A 464 2.92 24.38 9.51
C SER A 464 3.59 24.08 8.18
N PHE A 465 2.78 23.88 7.14
CA PHE A 465 3.20 23.27 5.87
C PHE A 465 2.76 24.10 4.66
N LYS A 466 3.61 24.14 3.63
CA LYS A 466 3.28 24.66 2.29
C LYS A 466 3.50 23.59 1.24
N TYR A 467 2.82 23.70 0.11
CA TYR A 467 2.87 22.74 -0.98
C TYR A 467 2.98 23.45 -2.32
N TYR A 468 3.71 22.87 -3.27
CA TYR A 468 3.79 23.33 -4.65
C TYR A 468 2.45 23.14 -5.35
N LEU A 469 1.69 24.22 -5.53
CA LEU A 469 0.39 24.22 -6.21
C LEU A 469 0.51 24.94 -7.57
N PRO A 470 0.91 24.25 -8.64
CA PRO A 470 1.18 24.89 -9.93
C PRO A 470 -0.09 25.49 -10.53
N ASN A 471 0.01 26.73 -11.01
CA ASN A 471 -1.08 27.41 -11.70
C ASN A 471 -1.20 26.86 -13.14
N VAL A 472 -2.21 26.01 -13.35
CA VAL A 472 -2.47 25.35 -14.65
C VAL A 472 -3.90 25.60 -15.14
N PRO A 473 -4.15 25.63 -16.47
CA PRO A 473 -5.46 25.96 -17.03
C PRO A 473 -6.59 24.98 -16.68
N GLU A 474 -6.25 23.74 -16.31
CA GLU A 474 -7.18 22.71 -15.86
C GLU A 474 -6.49 21.87 -14.79
N ILE A 475 -7.16 21.66 -13.66
CA ILE A 475 -6.63 20.86 -12.55
C ILE A 475 -7.07 19.39 -12.73
N PRO A 476 -6.14 18.43 -12.82
CA PRO A 476 -6.46 17.00 -13.02
C PRO A 476 -7.25 16.39 -11.85
N THR A 477 -8.46 15.95 -12.19
CA THR A 477 -9.31 15.10 -11.35
C THR A 477 -8.73 13.68 -11.26
N PRO A 478 -9.21 12.82 -10.33
CA PRO A 478 -8.90 11.39 -10.31
C PRO A 478 -9.24 10.63 -11.61
N LEU A 479 -10.06 11.23 -12.48
CA LEU A 479 -10.57 10.65 -13.71
C LEU A 479 -9.83 11.14 -14.97
N THR A 480 -8.70 11.86 -14.81
CA THR A 480 -7.90 12.34 -15.95
C THR A 480 -7.24 11.19 -16.71
N GLY A 481 -7.13 11.33 -18.03
CA GLY A 481 -6.30 10.46 -18.87
C GLY A 481 -4.83 10.85 -18.92
N ASN A 482 -4.46 12.05 -18.43
CA ASN A 482 -3.11 12.61 -18.59
C ASN A 482 -2.11 12.07 -17.55
N ILE A 483 -1.91 10.74 -17.58
CA ILE A 483 -1.09 10.00 -16.64
C ILE A 483 -0.09 9.09 -17.36
N ASP A 484 1.10 8.96 -16.78
CA ASP A 484 2.23 8.23 -17.34
C ASP A 484 2.19 6.72 -17.05
N HIS A 485 3.21 5.98 -17.48
CA HIS A 485 3.32 4.53 -17.24
C HIS A 485 3.12 4.08 -15.79
N TRP A 486 3.46 4.90 -14.79
CA TRP A 486 3.36 4.59 -13.35
C TRP A 486 2.25 5.39 -12.64
N ASN A 487 1.34 5.95 -13.44
CA ASN A 487 0.16 6.71 -13.06
C ASN A 487 0.43 8.04 -12.34
N PHE A 488 1.62 8.62 -12.53
CA PHE A 488 1.90 10.02 -12.22
C PHE A 488 1.29 10.93 -13.26
N TRP A 489 0.94 12.16 -12.88
CA TRP A 489 0.47 13.17 -13.80
C TRP A 489 1.59 13.62 -14.75
N ARG A 490 1.26 13.82 -16.04
CA ARG A 490 2.20 14.26 -17.07
C ARG A 490 2.41 15.79 -17.12
N GLY A 491 1.91 16.50 -16.11
CA GLY A 491 1.94 17.95 -16.04
C GLY A 491 1.02 18.64 -17.05
N ARG A 492 1.39 19.87 -17.42
CA ARG A 492 0.67 20.74 -18.36
C ARG A 492 0.60 20.23 -19.81
N ASP A 493 1.50 19.33 -20.20
CA ASP A 493 1.50 18.69 -21.52
C ASP A 493 0.39 17.65 -21.54
N LYS A 494 -0.69 17.91 -22.29
CA LYS A 494 -1.87 17.03 -22.33
C LYS A 494 -1.79 15.98 -23.42
N ASN A 495 -1.91 14.72 -23.03
CA ASN A 495 -2.30 13.61 -23.91
C ASN A 495 -3.18 12.64 -23.08
N ALA A 496 -4.12 11.92 -23.72
CA ALA A 496 -5.16 11.12 -23.05
C ALA A 496 -5.08 9.61 -23.35
N GLY A 497 -4.06 9.13 -24.06
CA GLY A 497 -3.96 7.71 -24.45
C GLY A 497 -3.66 6.81 -23.26
N LEU A 498 -4.71 6.21 -22.69
CA LEU A 498 -4.60 5.31 -21.53
C LEU A 498 -3.99 3.95 -21.87
N ILE A 499 -3.99 3.56 -23.16
CA ILE A 499 -3.17 2.48 -23.72
C ILE A 499 -2.35 3.11 -24.85
N PRO A 500 -1.01 3.00 -24.85
CA PRO A 500 -0.18 3.55 -25.92
C PRO A 500 -0.33 2.73 -27.22
N GLY A 501 0.04 3.33 -28.34
CA GLY A 501 0.27 2.61 -29.59
C GLY A 501 1.44 1.65 -29.43
N MET A 502 1.33 0.46 -29.97
CA MET A 502 2.37 -0.57 -29.89
C MET A 502 2.55 -1.30 -31.23
N THR A 503 3.76 -1.80 -31.48
CA THR A 503 4.11 -2.70 -32.58
C THR A 503 4.90 -3.91 -32.05
N GLN A 504 4.95 -4.99 -32.83
CA GLN A 504 5.56 -6.28 -32.48
C GLN A 504 5.99 -6.99 -33.77
N GLU A 505 7.17 -7.60 -33.82
CA GLU A 505 7.69 -8.19 -35.07
C GLU A 505 7.24 -9.65 -35.29
N GLY A 506 7.41 -10.51 -34.28
CA GLY A 506 7.17 -11.95 -34.36
C GLY A 506 5.77 -12.39 -33.91
N ASP A 507 5.29 -13.50 -34.46
CA ASP A 507 3.90 -13.97 -34.27
C ASP A 507 3.60 -14.47 -32.85
N ASN A 508 4.62 -14.92 -32.10
CA ASN A 508 4.50 -15.56 -30.78
C ASN A 508 5.30 -14.87 -29.65
N GLN A 509 5.86 -13.68 -29.91
CA GLN A 509 6.57 -12.88 -28.91
C GLN A 509 5.62 -12.22 -27.90
N LEU A 510 6.13 -11.91 -26.70
CA LEU A 510 5.49 -10.97 -25.76
C LEU A 510 6.02 -9.53 -25.92
N ASP A 511 7.18 -9.39 -26.57
CA ASP A 511 7.88 -8.16 -26.87
C ASP A 511 7.00 -7.20 -27.69
N PHE A 512 7.05 -5.92 -27.33
CA PHE A 512 6.48 -4.84 -28.11
C PHE A 512 7.33 -3.57 -28.00
N GLU A 513 7.25 -2.71 -29.02
CA GLU A 513 7.76 -1.34 -28.97
C GLU A 513 6.58 -0.37 -28.88
N PHE A 514 6.71 0.69 -28.08
CA PHE A 514 5.73 1.78 -28.08
C PHE A 514 5.92 2.66 -29.32
N THR A 515 4.85 2.87 -30.08
CA THR A 515 4.86 3.70 -31.30
C THR A 515 4.39 5.13 -31.05
N THR A 516 3.93 5.43 -29.83
CA THR A 516 3.42 6.75 -29.42
C THR A 516 3.78 7.05 -27.97
N ASN A 517 3.80 8.34 -27.63
CA ASN A 517 4.26 8.84 -26.34
C ASN A 517 3.12 9.18 -25.36
N ASP A 518 1.97 8.48 -25.42
CA ASP A 518 0.79 8.83 -24.61
C ASP A 518 0.97 8.54 -23.11
N ARG A 519 1.98 7.73 -22.75
CA ARG A 519 2.30 7.33 -21.37
C ARG A 519 3.69 7.76 -20.89
N ASP A 520 4.47 8.48 -21.70
CA ASP A 520 5.84 8.91 -21.33
C ASP A 520 5.83 9.99 -20.23
N ALA A 521 6.68 9.90 -19.22
CA ALA A 521 6.87 11.02 -18.31
C ALA A 521 7.48 12.23 -19.05
N THR A 522 7.11 13.44 -18.65
CA THR A 522 7.42 14.69 -19.40
C THR A 522 8.50 15.56 -18.75
N GLY A 523 8.88 15.26 -17.51
CA GLY A 523 9.75 16.12 -16.70
C GLY A 523 9.13 17.47 -16.33
N LYS A 524 7.80 17.64 -16.43
CA LYS A 524 7.08 18.90 -16.17
C LYS A 524 6.08 18.75 -15.03
N ASP A 525 5.96 19.78 -14.19
CA ASP A 525 5.05 19.84 -13.03
C ASP A 525 5.20 18.61 -12.08
N PHE A 526 6.42 18.08 -12.00
CA PHE A 526 6.80 16.88 -11.22
C PHE A 526 6.62 17.07 -9.71
N ASP A 527 6.83 18.32 -9.27
CA ASP A 527 6.71 18.85 -7.92
C ASP A 527 5.26 19.11 -7.49
N ALA A 528 4.29 18.99 -8.41
CA ALA A 528 2.89 19.29 -8.13
C ALA A 528 2.39 18.58 -6.86
N THR A 529 1.66 19.31 -6.02
CA THR A 529 1.13 18.88 -4.72
C THR A 529 2.17 18.42 -3.68
N GLN A 530 3.48 18.42 -3.99
CA GLN A 530 4.52 18.05 -3.03
C GLN A 530 4.77 19.13 -1.98
N LEU A 531 5.26 18.72 -0.81
CA LEU A 531 5.62 19.60 0.31
C LEU A 531 6.78 20.53 -0.08
N GLU A 532 6.52 21.84 -0.13
CA GLU A 532 7.49 22.89 -0.43
C GLU A 532 8.29 23.27 0.82
N GLN A 533 7.61 23.46 1.95
CA GLN A 533 8.20 24.02 3.16
C GLN A 533 7.54 23.46 4.42
N ILE A 534 8.34 23.19 5.46
CA ILE A 534 7.87 23.07 6.85
C ILE A 534 8.38 24.29 7.61
N THR A 535 7.49 24.97 8.33
CA THR A 535 7.88 25.91 9.39
C THR A 535 7.70 25.22 10.74
N TYR A 536 8.73 25.26 11.56
CA TYR A 536 8.78 24.55 12.84
C TYR A 536 8.27 25.44 13.99
N PRO A 537 7.91 24.84 15.15
CA PRO A 537 7.47 25.55 16.35
C PRO A 537 8.42 26.68 16.80
N THR A 538 9.70 26.56 16.47
CA THR A 538 10.77 27.53 16.75
C THR A 538 10.86 28.70 15.75
N GLY A 539 9.92 28.85 14.81
CA GLY A 539 9.89 29.90 13.79
C GLY A 539 10.79 29.67 12.57
N GLY A 540 11.94 29.02 12.75
CA GLY A 540 12.79 28.57 11.62
C GLY A 540 12.10 27.51 10.75
N SER A 541 12.59 27.34 9.52
CA SER A 541 11.97 26.48 8.49
C SER A 541 12.97 25.60 7.75
N VAL A 542 12.45 24.61 7.03
CA VAL A 542 13.15 23.89 5.95
C VAL A 542 12.35 24.01 4.66
N GLN A 543 13.04 24.23 3.54
CA GLN A 543 12.47 24.24 2.19
C GLN A 543 13.04 23.06 1.39
N PHE A 544 12.17 22.44 0.58
CA PHE A 544 12.48 21.32 -0.29
C PHE A 544 12.31 21.75 -1.74
N ILE A 545 13.35 21.62 -2.56
CA ILE A 545 13.31 21.86 -4.00
C ILE A 545 13.60 20.54 -4.71
N TYR A 546 12.71 20.14 -5.61
CA TYR A 546 12.76 18.85 -6.30
C TYR A 546 13.28 18.99 -7.73
N GLU A 547 13.64 17.87 -8.34
CA GLU A 547 13.84 17.73 -9.79
C GLU A 547 13.10 16.48 -10.31
N PRO A 548 12.76 16.42 -11.61
CA PRO A 548 12.09 15.26 -12.18
C PRO A 548 13.02 14.05 -12.28
N HIS A 549 12.49 12.85 -12.05
CA HIS A 549 13.28 11.63 -12.16
C HIS A 549 13.80 11.41 -13.59
N ARG A 550 15.09 11.04 -13.70
CA ARG A 550 15.72 10.55 -14.92
C ARG A 550 16.30 9.16 -14.75
N TYR A 551 16.37 8.43 -15.86
CA TYR A 551 16.96 7.09 -15.94
C TYR A 551 17.89 6.92 -17.14
N SER A 552 18.88 6.03 -16.97
CA SER A 552 19.77 5.54 -18.04
C SER A 552 19.51 4.07 -18.38
N TYR A 553 18.74 3.34 -17.56
CA TYR A 553 18.43 1.92 -17.74
C TYR A 553 16.95 1.61 -17.50
N ILE A 554 16.44 0.56 -18.15
CA ILE A 554 15.13 -0.04 -17.94
C ILE A 554 15.30 -1.55 -17.77
N SER A 555 14.81 -2.13 -16.68
CA SER A 555 14.66 -3.59 -16.55
C SER A 555 13.50 -4.07 -17.44
N LYS A 556 13.79 -4.91 -18.44
CA LYS A 556 12.81 -5.53 -19.36
C LYS A 556 12.97 -7.06 -19.41
N GLN A 557 11.95 -7.75 -19.88
CA GLN A 557 12.02 -9.16 -20.28
C GLN A 557 11.80 -9.21 -21.79
N THR A 558 12.72 -9.86 -22.53
CA THR A 558 12.69 -9.90 -24.01
C THR A 558 12.96 -11.32 -24.52
N GLU A 559 12.65 -11.60 -25.79
CA GLU A 559 13.06 -12.87 -26.42
C GLU A 559 14.59 -13.05 -26.35
N GLY A 560 15.35 -11.97 -26.57
CA GLY A 560 16.81 -11.95 -26.49
C GLY A 560 17.38 -12.30 -25.11
N SER A 561 16.64 -12.03 -24.03
CA SER A 561 16.99 -12.42 -22.67
C SER A 561 16.38 -13.77 -22.25
N SER A 562 15.73 -14.50 -23.15
CA SER A 562 14.89 -15.68 -22.84
C SER A 562 13.80 -15.38 -21.78
N TYR A 563 13.29 -14.16 -21.78
CA TYR A 563 12.38 -13.59 -20.77
C TYR A 563 12.91 -13.61 -19.33
N TYR A 564 14.23 -13.61 -19.12
CA TYR A 564 14.80 -13.19 -17.84
C TYR A 564 14.96 -11.65 -17.80
N PRO A 565 14.81 -10.98 -16.65
CA PRO A 565 15.04 -9.54 -16.56
C PRO A 565 16.46 -9.12 -17.00
N SER A 566 16.56 -8.28 -18.03
CA SER A 566 17.79 -7.65 -18.53
C SER A 566 17.73 -6.13 -18.43
N LEU A 567 18.89 -5.48 -18.32
CA LEU A 567 19.02 -4.02 -18.35
C LEU A 567 19.13 -3.54 -19.79
N GLU A 568 18.12 -2.78 -20.24
CA GLU A 568 18.06 -2.15 -21.56
C GLU A 568 18.28 -0.64 -21.47
N PHE A 569 18.86 -0.04 -22.51
CA PHE A 569 19.05 1.41 -22.61
C PHE A 569 17.82 2.10 -23.25
N PRO A 570 17.50 3.35 -22.87
CA PRO A 570 16.57 4.16 -23.65
C PRO A 570 17.14 4.45 -25.04
N SER A 571 16.29 4.32 -26.06
CA SER A 571 16.63 4.74 -27.42
C SER A 571 17.03 6.22 -27.44
N LEU A 572 17.98 6.58 -28.31
CA LEU A 572 18.64 7.90 -28.43
C LEU A 572 19.64 8.29 -27.32
N GLY A 573 19.94 7.40 -26.35
CA GLY A 573 21.27 7.33 -25.73
C GLY A 573 21.77 8.55 -24.96
N ARG A 574 20.90 9.22 -24.18
CA ARG A 574 21.32 10.22 -23.16
C ARG A 574 20.66 9.97 -21.81
N TYR A 575 19.34 10.09 -21.71
CA TYR A 575 18.52 9.68 -20.57
C TYR A 575 17.04 9.71 -20.95
N GLY A 576 16.20 8.97 -20.21
CA GLY A 576 14.74 9.07 -20.25
C GLY A 576 14.17 9.72 -18.98
N TRP A 577 12.93 10.22 -19.04
CA TRP A 577 12.20 10.73 -17.88
C TRP A 577 11.35 9.64 -17.23
N ALA A 578 11.29 9.63 -15.89
CA ALA A 578 10.35 8.82 -15.12
C ALA A 578 9.39 9.72 -14.31
N GLY A 579 8.28 9.15 -13.83
CA GLY A 579 7.19 9.90 -13.21
C GLY A 579 7.42 10.27 -11.75
N GLY A 580 6.93 11.43 -11.32
CA GLY A 580 7.15 11.95 -9.97
C GLY A 580 8.44 12.75 -9.85
N ALA A 581 8.97 12.90 -8.64
CA ALA A 581 10.14 13.74 -8.39
C ALA A 581 11.06 13.22 -7.28
N ARG A 582 12.36 13.52 -7.44
CA ARG A 582 13.43 13.33 -6.43
C ARG A 582 13.84 14.68 -5.84
N ILE A 583 14.28 14.71 -4.59
CA ILE A 583 14.79 15.94 -3.96
C ILE A 583 16.09 16.36 -4.65
N HIS A 584 16.22 17.62 -5.04
CA HIS A 584 17.45 18.20 -5.58
C HIS A 584 18.20 19.02 -4.52
N LEU A 585 17.48 19.78 -3.70
CA LEU A 585 18.07 20.74 -2.77
C LEU A 585 17.22 20.88 -1.51
N ILE A 586 17.86 20.87 -0.34
CA ILE A 586 17.21 21.16 0.96
C ILE A 586 17.88 22.37 1.60
N ARG A 587 17.09 23.41 1.93
CA ARG A 587 17.56 24.65 2.57
C ARG A 587 16.98 24.80 3.97
N TYR A 588 17.82 25.21 4.93
CA TYR A 588 17.42 25.42 6.31
C TYR A 588 17.57 26.89 6.70
N PHE A 589 16.53 27.45 7.34
CA PHE A 589 16.48 28.85 7.75
C PHE A 589 16.27 29.00 9.26
N ASP A 590 16.83 30.07 9.83
CA ASP A 590 16.51 30.49 11.20
C ASP A 590 15.16 31.24 11.26
N ALA A 591 14.73 31.61 12.47
CA ALA A 591 13.46 32.31 12.69
C ALA A 591 13.41 33.74 12.11
N ASN A 592 14.54 34.29 11.63
CA ASN A 592 14.61 35.57 10.94
C ASN A 592 14.60 35.39 9.41
N GLY A 593 14.51 34.16 8.90
CA GLY A 593 14.59 33.84 7.48
C GLY A 593 16.01 33.83 6.91
N LYS A 594 17.06 33.88 7.75
CA LYS A 594 18.44 33.75 7.27
C LYS A 594 18.77 32.28 7.04
N GLU A 595 19.32 31.95 5.88
CA GLU A 595 19.79 30.60 5.56
C GLU A 595 20.99 30.19 6.43
N GLN A 596 21.01 28.92 6.84
CA GLN A 596 21.98 28.35 7.79
C GLN A 596 22.74 27.14 7.21
N ARG A 597 22.10 26.38 6.31
CA ARG A 597 22.62 25.17 5.67
C ARG A 597 21.89 24.91 4.37
N GLU A 598 22.62 24.46 3.35
CA GLU A 598 22.08 23.93 2.11
C GLU A 598 22.64 22.52 1.86
N ILE A 599 21.83 21.63 1.30
CA ILE A 599 22.21 20.25 0.94
C ILE A 599 21.77 19.99 -0.50
N GLU A 600 22.72 19.92 -1.44
CA GLU A 600 22.46 19.49 -2.83
C GLU A 600 22.53 17.96 -2.93
N TYR A 601 21.61 17.36 -3.68
CA TYR A 601 21.54 15.93 -3.97
C TYR A 601 21.79 15.71 -5.46
N THR A 602 22.79 14.90 -5.81
CA THR A 602 23.08 14.50 -7.20
C THR A 602 22.97 12.99 -7.36
N TYR A 603 22.33 12.54 -8.43
CA TYR A 603 21.96 11.14 -8.66
C TYR A 603 22.73 10.56 -9.85
N GLY A 604 23.57 9.57 -9.59
CA GLY A 604 24.39 8.93 -10.61
C GLY A 604 25.51 9.83 -11.16
N LYS A 605 25.94 9.51 -12.40
CA LYS A 605 26.94 10.26 -13.18
C LYS A 605 26.46 10.40 -14.63
N ASP A 606 27.17 11.16 -15.47
CA ASP A 606 26.83 11.30 -16.89
C ASP A 606 26.65 9.92 -17.56
N LEU A 607 25.49 9.73 -18.22
CA LEU A 607 25.04 8.48 -18.85
C LEU A 607 24.79 7.28 -17.90
N ASN A 608 24.84 7.49 -16.58
CA ASN A 608 24.58 6.49 -15.53
C ASN A 608 23.73 7.13 -14.41
N GLU A 609 22.51 7.57 -14.74
CA GLU A 609 21.51 8.05 -13.77
C GLU A 609 20.68 6.86 -13.20
N GLY A 610 19.35 6.95 -13.13
CA GLY A 610 18.52 5.91 -12.51
C GLY A 610 18.29 4.64 -13.34
N GLU A 611 17.76 3.63 -12.66
CA GLU A 611 17.26 2.37 -13.23
C GLU A 611 15.73 2.31 -13.06
N VAL A 612 14.99 2.27 -14.17
CA VAL A 612 13.54 1.98 -14.16
C VAL A 612 13.34 0.48 -13.95
N MET A 613 12.62 0.12 -12.89
CA MET A 613 12.48 -1.26 -12.44
C MET A 613 11.45 -2.07 -13.23
N TYR A 614 10.50 -1.40 -13.90
CA TYR A 614 9.49 -2.00 -14.80
C TYR A 614 8.77 -0.93 -15.62
N ILE A 615 8.17 -1.33 -16.74
CA ILE A 615 7.07 -0.62 -17.41
C ILE A 615 5.90 -1.62 -17.54
N PRO A 616 4.63 -1.24 -17.34
CA PRO A 616 3.52 -2.18 -17.49
C PRO A 616 3.34 -2.70 -18.91
N PHE A 617 2.99 -3.98 -19.02
CA PHE A 617 2.49 -4.59 -20.25
C PHE A 617 1.01 -4.24 -20.42
N TYR A 618 0.63 -3.59 -21.53
CA TYR A 618 -0.75 -3.13 -21.79
C TYR A 618 -1.56 -4.06 -22.72
N LYS A 619 -0.89 -5.04 -23.33
CA LYS A 619 -1.38 -5.93 -24.40
C LYS A 619 -1.26 -7.38 -23.96
N TYR A 620 -2.25 -8.21 -24.31
CA TYR A 620 -2.32 -9.63 -23.95
C TYR A 620 -2.74 -10.45 -25.17
N LEU A 621 -2.05 -11.57 -25.43
CA LEU A 621 -2.42 -12.52 -26.48
C LEU A 621 -3.19 -13.70 -25.90
N ARG A 622 -4.35 -14.04 -26.47
CA ARG A 622 -5.01 -15.33 -26.25
C ARG A 622 -4.40 -16.33 -27.21
N ILE A 623 -3.67 -17.30 -26.67
CA ILE A 623 -2.94 -18.32 -27.43
C ILE A 623 -3.60 -19.68 -27.16
N GLU A 624 -3.79 -20.49 -28.21
CA GLU A 624 -4.33 -21.86 -28.11
C GLU A 624 -3.44 -22.85 -28.88
N PRO A 625 -3.41 -24.13 -28.48
CA PRO A 625 -2.73 -25.19 -29.25
C PRO A 625 -3.27 -25.26 -30.69
N ASN A 626 -2.37 -25.51 -31.64
CA ASN A 626 -2.76 -25.76 -33.01
C ASN A 626 -3.13 -27.24 -33.19
N PHE A 627 -4.43 -27.53 -33.17
CA PHE A 627 -4.95 -28.90 -33.32
C PHE A 627 -4.57 -29.56 -34.67
N ASP A 628 -4.35 -28.77 -35.72
CA ASP A 628 -3.89 -29.26 -37.03
C ASP A 628 -2.37 -29.49 -37.10
N LYS A 629 -1.61 -28.93 -36.15
CA LYS A 629 -0.14 -28.97 -36.09
C LYS A 629 0.35 -29.13 -34.64
N PRO A 630 0.34 -30.35 -34.08
CA PRO A 630 0.78 -30.61 -32.71
C PRO A 630 2.14 -30.00 -32.39
N GLY A 631 2.25 -29.37 -31.21
CA GLY A 631 3.44 -28.64 -30.78
C GLY A 631 3.54 -27.19 -31.29
N GLN A 632 2.67 -26.76 -32.22
CA GLN A 632 2.50 -25.34 -32.55
C GLN A 632 1.34 -24.72 -31.76
N TYR A 633 1.35 -23.39 -31.68
CA TYR A 633 0.30 -22.58 -31.09
C TYR A 633 -0.21 -21.55 -32.10
N VAL A 634 -1.39 -20.99 -31.85
CA VAL A 634 -2.01 -19.93 -32.66
C VAL A 634 -2.59 -18.83 -31.77
N VAL A 635 -2.31 -17.57 -32.13
CA VAL A 635 -3.00 -16.41 -31.55
C VAL A 635 -4.45 -16.40 -32.05
N LYS A 636 -5.41 -16.43 -31.11
CA LYS A 636 -6.85 -16.42 -31.41
C LYS A 636 -7.49 -15.05 -31.22
N ALA A 637 -6.98 -14.26 -30.28
CA ALA A 637 -7.48 -12.92 -29.98
C ALA A 637 -6.40 -12.08 -29.30
N VAL A 638 -6.57 -10.76 -29.33
CA VAL A 638 -5.79 -9.81 -28.51
C VAL A 638 -6.72 -9.09 -27.52
N SER A 639 -6.20 -8.74 -26.35
CA SER A 639 -6.88 -7.91 -25.35
C SER A 639 -5.95 -6.80 -24.86
N TYR A 640 -6.52 -5.72 -24.33
CA TYR A 640 -5.80 -4.53 -23.86
C TYR A 640 -6.38 -4.01 -22.54
N ASN A 641 -5.54 -3.48 -21.66
CA ASN A 641 -5.93 -2.91 -20.36
C ASN A 641 -5.01 -1.73 -19.97
N SER A 642 -5.59 -0.57 -19.68
CA SER A 642 -4.86 0.64 -19.24
C SER A 642 -4.19 0.53 -17.87
N ASP A 643 -4.68 -0.36 -17.00
CA ASP A 643 -4.01 -0.65 -15.72
C ASP A 643 -2.69 -1.40 -15.94
N GLY A 644 -2.56 -2.09 -17.08
CA GLY A 644 -1.47 -2.98 -17.44
C GLY A 644 -1.30 -4.15 -16.47
N PHE A 645 -0.16 -4.84 -16.61
CA PHE A 645 0.38 -5.75 -15.60
C PHE A 645 1.90 -5.67 -15.57
N SER A 646 2.52 -6.22 -14.52
CA SER A 646 3.95 -6.47 -14.47
C SER A 646 4.21 -7.86 -13.91
N ASP A 647 5.17 -8.53 -14.52
CA ASP A 647 5.73 -9.83 -14.18
C ASP A 647 6.82 -9.72 -13.08
N VAL A 648 7.54 -8.59 -13.05
CA VAL A 648 8.50 -8.24 -12.01
C VAL A 648 7.79 -8.20 -10.65
N PRO A 649 8.25 -8.96 -9.63
CA PRO A 649 7.66 -8.92 -8.29
C PRO A 649 7.78 -7.54 -7.63
N TYR A 650 6.70 -6.75 -7.72
CA TYR A 650 6.50 -5.37 -7.24
C TYR A 650 7.74 -4.71 -6.59
N PRO A 651 8.55 -3.98 -7.37
CA PRO A 651 9.55 -3.12 -6.77
C PRO A 651 8.85 -1.98 -6.03
N PHE A 652 9.28 -1.70 -4.79
CA PHE A 652 8.72 -0.65 -3.90
C PHE A 652 8.70 0.77 -4.51
N THR A 653 9.40 0.95 -5.62
CA THR A 653 9.48 2.17 -6.44
C THR A 653 9.59 1.74 -7.90
N HIS A 654 9.10 2.59 -8.80
CA HIS A 654 9.24 2.39 -10.24
C HIS A 654 10.65 2.71 -10.76
N ILE A 655 11.43 3.51 -10.02
CA ILE A 655 12.80 3.89 -10.35
C ILE A 655 13.71 3.85 -9.11
N ARG A 656 14.97 3.47 -9.30
CA ARG A 656 16.03 3.50 -8.27
C ARG A 656 17.27 4.24 -8.77
N TYR A 657 18.19 4.53 -7.85
CA TYR A 657 19.48 5.16 -8.14
C TYR A 657 20.64 4.27 -7.70
N PRO A 658 21.65 4.03 -8.58
CA PRO A 658 22.83 3.21 -8.24
C PRO A 658 23.83 3.98 -7.36
N GLU A 659 23.81 5.31 -7.41
CA GLU A 659 24.69 6.21 -6.66
C GLU A 659 23.94 7.50 -6.37
N VAL A 660 24.07 8.02 -5.14
CA VAL A 660 23.53 9.33 -4.74
C VAL A 660 24.56 10.01 -3.82
N THR A 661 24.85 11.27 -4.10
CA THR A 661 25.84 12.07 -3.36
C THR A 661 25.15 13.28 -2.72
N GLU A 662 25.41 13.49 -1.44
CA GLU A 662 24.97 14.67 -0.67
C GLU A 662 26.12 15.68 -0.58
N HIS A 663 25.89 16.90 -1.06
CA HIS A 663 26.87 17.99 -1.00
C HIS A 663 26.41 19.00 0.05
N TYR A 664 27.14 19.09 1.16
CA TYR A 664 26.85 20.05 2.22
C TYR A 664 27.49 21.40 1.90
N LEU A 665 26.64 22.40 1.60
CA LEU A 665 27.06 23.70 1.12
C LEU A 665 26.99 24.75 2.25
N ASP A 666 27.90 25.73 2.19
CA ASP A 666 28.03 26.81 3.17
C ASP A 666 27.43 28.11 2.58
N PRO A 667 26.24 28.55 3.04
CA PRO A 667 25.56 29.73 2.50
C PRO A 667 26.36 31.03 2.62
N SER A 668 27.37 31.08 3.49
CA SER A 668 28.21 32.28 3.69
C SER A 668 29.31 32.48 2.64
N LYS A 669 29.60 31.46 1.83
CA LYS A 669 30.71 31.50 0.86
C LYS A 669 30.29 31.82 -0.58
N GLY A 670 29.00 31.75 -0.89
CA GLY A 670 28.50 31.81 -2.27
C GLY A 670 28.63 30.46 -2.99
N GLY A 671 27.71 30.20 -3.93
CA GLY A 671 27.58 28.91 -4.62
C GLY A 671 28.60 28.64 -5.73
N ASP A 672 29.89 28.75 -5.44
CA ASP A 672 30.96 28.31 -6.35
C ASP A 672 31.40 26.88 -6.02
N ARG A 673 31.42 25.99 -7.03
CA ARG A 673 31.89 24.59 -6.90
C ARG A 673 33.41 24.54 -6.80
N ALA A 674 33.93 24.84 -5.60
CA ALA A 674 35.35 24.89 -5.27
C ALA A 674 36.02 23.51 -5.17
N GLY A 675 36.21 22.85 -6.32
CA GLY A 675 37.25 21.83 -6.52
C GLY A 675 36.84 20.38 -6.30
N THR A 676 36.82 19.61 -7.38
CA THR A 676 36.93 18.15 -7.34
C THR A 676 38.26 17.77 -6.69
N LEU A 677 38.22 17.05 -5.57
CA LEU A 677 39.39 16.34 -5.03
C LEU A 677 39.29 14.86 -5.40
N ILE A 678 40.34 14.44 -6.10
CA ILE A 678 40.58 13.19 -6.83
C ILE A 678 40.25 11.93 -6.00
#